data_AF-A0A2K6G218-F1
#
_entry.id   AF-A0A2K6G218-F1
#
_cell.length_a   1.000
_cell.length_b   1.000
_cell.length_c   1.000
_cell.angle_alpha   90.00
_cell.angle_beta   90.00
_cell.angle_gamma   90.00
#
_symmetry.space_group_name_H-M   'P 1'
#
loop_
_entity.id
_entity.type
_entity.pdbx_description
1 polymer ?
#
loop_
_entity_poly.entity_id
_entity_poly.type
_entity_poly.pdbx_seq_one_letter_code
_entity_poly.pdbx_strand_id
1 'polypeptide(L)'
;MSTPSRFKKDKEIIAEYESQVKEIRAQLVEQQKCLEQQTEMRVQLLQDLQDFFRKKAEIETEYSRNLEKLAERFMAKTRSTKDHQQYKKDQNLLSPVNCWYLLLNQVRRESKDHATLSDIYLNNVIMRFMQISEDSTRMFKKSKEIAFQLHEDLMKVLNELYTVMKTYHMYHAESISAESKLKEAEKQEEKQIGRSGDPVFHIRLEERHQRRSSVKKIEKMKEKRQAKYSENKLKSIKARNEYLLTLEATNASVFKYYIHDLSDLIDCCDLGYHASLNRALRTYLSAEYNLETSRHEGLDIIENAVDNLEPRSDKQRFMEMYPAAFCPPMKFEFQSHMGDEVCQVSAQQPVQAELMLRYQQLQSRLATLKIENEEVKKTTEATLQTIQDMVTIEDYDVSECFQHSRSTESVKSTVSETYLSKPSIAKRRANQQETEQFYFMKLREYLEGSNLITKLQAKHDLLQRTLGEGHKAEYMTTRPPNVPPKPQKHRKSRPRSQYNAKLFNGDLETFVKDSGQVIPLIVESCIRFINLYGLQHQGIFRVSGSQVEVNDIKNSFERGENPLADDQSNHDINSVAGVLKLYFRGLENPLFPKERFNDLISCIRIDNLYERALHIRKLLLTLPRSVLIVMRYLFAFLNHLSQYSDENMMDPYNLAICFGPTLMPVPEIQDQVSCQAHVNEIVKTIIVHHETIFPDAKELEGPVYEKCMAGDDYCDSPYSEHGTLEEVDQDAGTEPHTSEDECEPIEAIAKFDYVGRSARELSFKKGASLLLYHRASEDWWEGRHNGLDGLVPHQYIVVQDMDDTFSDTLSQKADSEASSGPVTEDKSSSKDMNSPTDRHSDGYLARQRKRGEPPPPVRRPGRTSDGHCPLHPPHALSNSSVDLGSPSLASHPRGLLQNRGLNNDSPERRRRPGHGSLTNISRHDSLKKIDSPPIRRSTSSGQYTGFNDHKPLDPETIAQDIEETMNTALSELRELERQSTAKHAPDVVLDTLEQVKNSPIPATSTESLSPLHNVTLRSSEPQIRRSTSSSSDTMSTFKPMVAPRMGVQLKPPALRPKPAVLPKTNPTIGPAPPSQGPTDKSCTM
;
A
#
# COMPACT_ATOMS: atom_id res chain seq x y z
N MET A 1 -66.99 20.41 4.17
CA MET A 1 -68.17 20.30 5.06
C MET A 1 -68.11 21.40 6.09
N SER A 2 -68.93 22.46 5.97
CA SER A 2 -69.04 23.49 7.00
C SER A 2 -70.01 23.04 8.09
N THR A 3 -69.49 22.66 9.26
CA THR A 3 -70.34 22.43 10.44
C THR A 3 -71.10 23.70 10.81
N PRO A 4 -72.39 23.63 11.21
CA PRO A 4 -73.13 24.81 11.62
C PRO A 4 -72.43 25.50 12.79
N SER A 5 -72.26 26.82 12.69
CA SER A 5 -71.52 27.62 13.66
C SER A 5 -72.19 27.56 15.04
N ARG A 6 -71.63 26.74 15.94
CA ARG A 6 -72.10 26.66 17.33
C ARG A 6 -72.04 28.04 17.96
N PHE A 7 -73.13 28.45 18.61
CA PHE A 7 -73.16 29.64 19.45
C PHE A 7 -72.43 29.34 20.77
N LYS A 8 -71.10 29.20 20.69
CA LYS A 8 -70.26 28.89 21.86
C LYS A 8 -70.33 30.04 22.85
N LYS A 9 -70.39 29.70 24.14
CA LYS A 9 -70.30 30.70 25.23
C LYS A 9 -68.86 30.83 25.70
N ASP A 10 -68.54 31.98 26.30
CA ASP A 10 -67.23 32.31 26.88
C ASP A 10 -66.55 31.13 27.61
N LYS A 11 -67.28 30.44 28.51
CA LYS A 11 -66.80 29.26 29.24
C LYS A 11 -66.44 28.04 28.38
N GLU A 12 -67.08 27.84 27.23
CA GLU A 12 -66.83 26.72 26.31
C GLU A 12 -65.52 26.96 25.56
N ILE A 13 -65.34 28.16 25.01
CA ILE A 13 -64.14 28.57 24.27
C ILE A 13 -62.91 28.59 25.20
N ILE A 14 -63.07 29.13 26.41
CA ILE A 14 -61.99 29.14 27.43
C ILE A 14 -61.61 27.72 27.84
N ALA A 15 -62.57 26.80 28.03
CA ALA A 15 -62.27 25.42 28.42
C ALA A 15 -61.56 24.62 27.33
N GLU A 16 -61.94 24.82 26.05
CA GLU A 16 -61.24 24.23 24.90
C GLU A 16 -59.79 24.73 24.83
N TYR A 17 -59.58 26.04 24.94
CA TYR A 17 -58.24 26.64 24.94
C TYR A 17 -57.38 26.19 26.14
N GLU A 18 -57.96 26.12 27.34
CA GLU A 18 -57.30 25.58 28.53
C GLU A 18 -57.01 24.07 28.44
N SER A 19 -57.58 23.32 27.48
CA SER A 19 -57.16 21.94 27.18
C SER A 19 -55.91 21.96 26.30
N GLN A 20 -55.96 22.69 25.18
CA GLN A 20 -54.86 22.78 24.22
C GLN A 20 -53.56 23.30 24.87
N VAL A 21 -53.64 24.28 25.77
CA VAL A 21 -52.47 24.78 26.52
C VAL A 21 -51.91 23.73 27.50
N LYS A 22 -52.74 22.84 28.06
CA LYS A 22 -52.27 21.72 28.89
C LYS A 22 -51.60 20.63 28.04
N GLU A 23 -52.13 20.35 26.86
CA GLU A 23 -51.56 19.41 25.89
C GLU A 23 -50.19 19.89 25.40
N ILE A 24 -50.05 21.16 25.01
CA ILE A 24 -48.75 21.78 24.68
C ILE A 24 -47.79 21.67 25.87
N ARG A 25 -48.20 22.08 27.08
CA ARG A 25 -47.35 21.97 28.28
C ARG A 25 -46.90 20.53 28.56
N ALA A 26 -47.74 19.53 28.31
CA ALA A 26 -47.36 18.13 28.47
C ALA A 26 -46.30 17.71 27.42
N GLN A 27 -46.44 18.14 26.17
CA GLN A 27 -45.44 17.89 25.13
C GLN A 27 -44.09 18.55 25.44
N LEU A 28 -44.06 19.80 25.91
CA LEU A 28 -42.83 20.50 26.30
C LEU A 28 -42.05 19.75 27.41
N VAL A 29 -42.78 19.13 28.35
CA VAL A 29 -42.18 18.30 29.40
C VAL A 29 -41.65 16.97 28.84
N GLU A 30 -42.34 16.34 27.88
CA GLU A 30 -41.90 15.09 27.28
C GLU A 30 -40.68 15.29 26.36
N GLN A 31 -40.69 16.35 25.53
CA GLN A 31 -39.55 16.76 24.70
C GLN A 31 -38.28 16.94 25.55
N GLN A 32 -38.39 17.58 26.72
CA GLN A 32 -37.27 17.73 27.64
C GLN A 32 -36.73 16.40 28.18
N LYS A 33 -37.59 15.39 28.42
CA LYS A 33 -37.14 14.04 28.82
C LYS A 33 -36.44 13.32 27.68
N CYS A 34 -36.96 13.40 26.46
CA CYS A 34 -36.38 12.73 25.30
C CYS A 34 -34.93 13.17 25.06
N LEU A 35 -34.66 14.49 25.14
CA LEU A 35 -33.30 15.05 25.02
C LEU A 35 -32.37 14.61 26.17
N GLU A 36 -32.91 14.45 27.38
CA GLU A 36 -32.17 13.97 28.55
C GLU A 36 -31.80 12.50 28.40
N GLN A 37 -32.77 11.64 28.06
CA GLN A 37 -32.57 10.21 27.80
C GLN A 37 -31.61 9.96 26.63
N GLN A 38 -31.72 10.73 25.54
CA GLN A 38 -30.82 10.65 24.39
C GLN A 38 -29.37 10.99 24.79
N THR A 39 -29.19 11.96 25.70
CA THR A 39 -27.86 12.30 26.24
C THR A 39 -27.33 11.19 27.17
N GLU A 40 -28.16 10.66 28.07
CA GLU A 40 -27.80 9.54 28.96
C GLU A 40 -27.37 8.30 28.15
N MET A 41 -28.09 7.95 27.09
CA MET A 41 -27.75 6.83 26.20
C MET A 41 -26.40 7.02 25.49
N ARG A 42 -26.07 8.25 25.06
CA ARG A 42 -24.76 8.58 24.47
C ARG A 42 -23.63 8.51 25.49
N VAL A 43 -23.85 9.01 26.70
CA VAL A 43 -22.89 8.92 27.82
C VAL A 43 -22.64 7.47 28.20
N GLN A 44 -23.66 6.61 28.23
CA GLN A 44 -23.50 5.18 28.46
C GLN A 44 -22.70 4.51 27.33
N LEU A 45 -22.99 4.79 26.07
CA LEU A 45 -22.22 4.26 24.93
C LEU A 45 -20.73 4.67 25.00
N LEU A 46 -20.44 5.91 25.40
CA LEU A 46 -19.07 6.37 25.63
C LEU A 46 -18.40 5.68 26.82
N GLN A 47 -19.14 5.28 27.85
CA GLN A 47 -18.61 4.47 28.95
C GLN A 47 -18.29 3.04 28.50
N ASP A 48 -19.21 2.41 27.77
CA ASP A 48 -19.04 1.06 27.22
C ASP A 48 -17.83 1.00 26.28
N LEU A 49 -17.64 2.03 25.44
CA LEU A 49 -16.46 2.18 24.58
C LEU A 49 -15.15 2.34 25.39
N GLN A 50 -15.15 3.14 26.46
CA GLN A 50 -13.96 3.30 27.32
C GLN A 50 -13.55 1.98 27.95
N ASP A 51 -14.49 1.20 28.48
CA ASP A 51 -14.18 -0.05 29.17
C ASP A 51 -13.90 -1.21 28.19
N PHE A 52 -14.49 -1.19 26.98
CA PHE A 52 -14.04 -2.04 25.87
C PHE A 52 -12.57 -1.79 25.52
N PHE A 53 -12.17 -0.53 25.29
CA PHE A 53 -10.79 -0.21 24.94
C PHE A 53 -9.82 -0.43 26.11
N ARG A 54 -10.25 -0.24 27.35
CA ARG A 54 -9.49 -0.63 28.55
C ARG A 54 -9.21 -2.14 28.54
N LYS A 55 -10.22 -2.95 28.22
CA LYS A 55 -10.08 -4.41 28.17
C LYS A 55 -9.25 -4.88 26.97
N LYS A 56 -9.36 -4.24 25.80
CA LYS A 56 -8.47 -4.54 24.66
C LYS A 56 -7.01 -4.22 25.02
N ALA A 57 -6.73 -3.05 25.60
CA ALA A 57 -5.38 -2.67 26.04
C ALA A 57 -4.73 -3.68 27.01
N GLU A 58 -5.48 -4.20 27.99
CA GLU A 58 -4.99 -5.27 28.87
C GLU A 58 -4.57 -6.54 28.10
N ILE A 59 -5.34 -6.90 27.06
CA ILE A 59 -5.07 -8.07 26.21
C ILE A 59 -3.83 -7.83 25.35
N GLU A 60 -3.71 -6.65 24.71
CA GLU A 60 -2.52 -6.27 23.94
C GLU A 60 -1.25 -6.29 24.81
N THR A 61 -1.33 -5.78 26.04
CA THR A 61 -0.21 -5.78 27.00
C THR A 61 0.20 -7.21 27.39
N GLU A 62 -0.76 -8.12 27.61
CA GLU A 62 -0.44 -9.51 27.93
C GLU A 62 0.14 -10.25 26.71
N TYR A 63 -0.40 -10.04 25.51
CA TYR A 63 0.12 -10.64 24.28
C TYR A 63 1.56 -10.16 24.01
N SER A 64 1.77 -8.84 23.99
CA SER A 64 3.10 -8.19 23.93
C SER A 64 4.11 -8.83 24.90
N ARG A 65 3.75 -8.95 26.18
CA ARG A 65 4.64 -9.47 27.22
C ARG A 65 4.94 -10.96 27.04
N ASN A 66 4.10 -11.72 26.36
CA ASN A 66 4.35 -13.13 26.07
C ASN A 66 5.18 -13.34 24.79
N LEU A 67 5.08 -12.43 23.81
CA LEU A 67 5.99 -12.37 22.66
C LEU A 67 7.44 -12.03 23.09
N GLU A 68 7.66 -11.01 23.94
CA GLU A 68 9.03 -10.69 24.39
C GLU A 68 9.64 -11.86 25.18
N LYS A 69 8.89 -12.48 26.11
CA LYS A 69 9.33 -13.70 26.82
C LYS A 69 9.72 -14.83 25.85
N LEU A 70 8.99 -14.98 24.74
CA LEU A 70 9.28 -15.99 23.71
C LEU A 70 10.62 -15.68 23.02
N ALA A 71 10.80 -14.45 22.52
CA ALA A 71 12.03 -14.03 21.86
C ALA A 71 13.24 -14.07 22.81
N GLU A 72 13.13 -13.55 24.03
CA GLU A 72 14.18 -13.59 25.05
C GLU A 72 14.61 -15.02 25.37
N ARG A 73 13.66 -15.95 25.56
CA ARG A 73 13.93 -17.36 25.89
C ARG A 73 14.77 -18.07 24.82
N PHE A 74 14.71 -17.64 23.56
CA PHE A 74 15.54 -18.21 22.49
C PHE A 74 16.83 -17.41 22.27
N MET A 75 16.78 -16.08 22.24
CA MET A 75 17.99 -15.24 22.19
C MET A 75 18.98 -15.53 23.32
N ALA A 76 18.49 -15.77 24.55
CA ALA A 76 19.33 -16.05 25.71
C ALA A 76 20.10 -17.37 25.60
N LYS A 77 19.50 -18.39 24.95
CA LYS A 77 20.20 -19.65 24.64
C LYS A 77 21.34 -19.40 23.66
N THR A 78 21.07 -18.67 22.58
CA THR A 78 22.08 -18.30 21.58
C THR A 78 23.22 -17.47 22.19
N ARG A 79 22.94 -16.64 23.20
CA ARG A 79 23.96 -15.87 23.96
C ARG A 79 24.84 -16.71 24.88
N SER A 80 24.46 -17.95 25.21
CA SER A 80 25.18 -18.78 26.18
C SER A 80 26.29 -19.65 25.58
N THR A 81 26.37 -19.77 24.25
CA THR A 81 27.51 -20.40 23.57
C THR A 81 28.64 -19.38 23.40
N LYS A 82 29.89 -19.83 23.49
CA LYS A 82 31.08 -18.94 23.39
C LYS A 82 31.13 -18.18 22.06
N ASP A 83 30.55 -18.77 21.04
CA ASP A 83 30.58 -18.33 19.66
C ASP A 83 29.73 -17.06 19.45
N HIS A 84 28.81 -16.72 20.37
CA HIS A 84 27.87 -15.61 20.19
C HIS A 84 28.51 -14.22 20.06
N GLN A 85 29.72 -14.02 20.61
CA GLN A 85 30.47 -12.76 20.43
C GLN A 85 30.94 -12.57 18.97
N GLN A 86 30.97 -13.64 18.18
CA GLN A 86 31.28 -13.65 16.76
C GLN A 86 30.00 -13.45 15.92
N TYR A 87 28.91 -14.17 16.25
CA TYR A 87 27.56 -13.97 15.66
C TYR A 87 27.02 -12.54 15.78
N LYS A 88 27.53 -11.71 16.71
CA LYS A 88 27.16 -10.29 16.86
C LYS A 88 28.06 -9.29 16.14
N LYS A 89 29.14 -9.74 15.49
CA LYS A 89 30.10 -8.88 14.78
C LYS A 89 30.19 -9.18 13.29
N ASP A 90 29.95 -10.43 12.89
CA ASP A 90 30.17 -10.86 11.52
C ASP A 90 28.88 -10.78 10.69
N GLN A 91 28.95 -10.17 9.50
CA GLN A 91 27.94 -10.31 8.43
C GLN A 91 27.90 -11.74 7.84
N ASN A 92 28.67 -12.68 8.39
CA ASN A 92 28.93 -14.01 7.85
C ASN A 92 28.13 -15.11 8.57
N LEU A 93 26.83 -14.89 8.77
CA LEU A 93 25.94 -15.94 9.29
C LEU A 93 25.66 -16.98 8.19
N LEU A 94 25.47 -18.24 8.55
CA LEU A 94 24.90 -19.25 7.64
C LEU A 94 23.42 -18.90 7.38
N SER A 95 22.93 -19.07 6.16
CA SER A 95 21.63 -18.52 5.75
C SER A 95 20.44 -18.99 6.64
N PRO A 96 20.30 -20.27 7.05
CA PRO A 96 19.22 -20.67 7.96
C PRO A 96 19.32 -20.04 9.37
N VAL A 97 20.53 -19.67 9.80
CA VAL A 97 20.76 -18.98 11.08
C VAL A 97 20.38 -17.50 10.97
N ASN A 98 20.49 -16.90 9.78
CA ASN A 98 19.98 -15.57 9.50
C ASN A 98 18.45 -15.55 9.54
N CYS A 99 17.76 -16.47 8.85
CA CYS A 99 16.30 -16.60 8.90
C CYS A 99 15.79 -16.76 10.33
N TRP A 100 16.44 -17.63 11.12
CA TRP A 100 16.12 -17.83 12.54
C TRP A 100 16.32 -16.56 13.39
N TYR A 101 17.37 -15.78 13.12
CA TYR A 101 17.60 -14.52 13.84
C TYR A 101 16.56 -13.45 13.48
N LEU A 102 16.19 -13.33 12.21
CA LEU A 102 15.18 -12.39 11.73
C LEU A 102 13.78 -12.75 12.25
N LEU A 103 13.41 -14.03 12.25
CA LEU A 103 12.18 -14.53 12.88
C LEU A 103 12.10 -14.16 14.37
N LEU A 104 13.18 -14.31 15.13
CA LEU A 104 13.24 -13.89 16.53
C LEU A 104 13.17 -12.36 16.70
N ASN A 105 13.69 -11.58 15.75
CA ASN A 105 13.57 -10.12 15.76
C ASN A 105 12.14 -9.67 15.45
N GLN A 106 11.42 -10.36 14.56
CA GLN A 106 10.03 -10.02 14.24
C GLN A 106 9.09 -10.22 15.43
N VAL A 107 9.24 -11.31 16.18
CA VAL A 107 8.52 -11.51 17.46
C VAL A 107 8.77 -10.36 18.46
N ARG A 108 9.94 -9.69 18.41
CA ARG A 108 10.23 -8.49 19.21
C ARG A 108 9.71 -7.19 18.61
N ARG A 109 9.46 -7.14 17.30
CA ARG A 109 8.77 -6.03 16.64
C ARG A 109 7.32 -6.07 17.10
N GLU A 110 6.59 -7.13 16.75
CA GLU A 110 5.19 -7.37 17.18
C GLU A 110 4.99 -7.15 18.70
N SER A 111 5.92 -7.61 19.54
CA SER A 111 5.86 -7.35 20.99
C SER A 111 5.82 -5.85 21.36
N LYS A 112 6.67 -5.02 20.75
CA LYS A 112 6.62 -3.56 20.91
C LYS A 112 5.40 -2.97 20.21
N ASP A 113 5.02 -3.58 19.10
CA ASP A 113 3.87 -3.27 18.26
C ASP A 113 2.60 -3.13 19.12
N HIS A 114 2.26 -4.27 19.74
CA HIS A 114 1.13 -4.45 20.65
C HIS A 114 1.29 -3.67 21.98
N ALA A 115 2.51 -3.43 22.47
CA ALA A 115 2.72 -2.54 23.62
C ALA A 115 2.33 -1.09 23.28
N THR A 116 2.77 -0.61 22.10
CA THR A 116 2.46 0.73 21.60
C THR A 116 0.97 0.88 21.32
N LEU A 117 0.32 -0.16 20.77
CA LEU A 117 -1.12 -0.19 20.55
C LEU A 117 -1.92 -0.09 21.86
N SER A 118 -1.48 -0.82 22.91
CA SER A 118 -2.03 -0.70 24.28
C SER A 118 -1.91 0.73 24.82
N ASP A 119 -0.72 1.35 24.70
CA ASP A 119 -0.48 2.71 25.16
C ASP A 119 -1.31 3.75 24.37
N ILE A 120 -1.55 3.55 23.08
CA ILE A 120 -2.45 4.39 22.28
C ILE A 120 -3.90 4.27 22.78
N TYR A 121 -4.36 3.08 23.12
CA TYR A 121 -5.72 2.90 23.66
C TYR A 121 -5.87 3.62 25.01
N LEU A 122 -4.95 3.37 25.95
CA LEU A 122 -4.99 3.93 27.30
C LEU A 122 -4.86 5.46 27.29
N ASN A 123 -3.88 6.00 26.57
CA ASN A 123 -3.48 7.41 26.69
C ASN A 123 -4.12 8.32 25.62
N ASN A 124 -4.73 7.78 24.55
CA ASN A 124 -5.25 8.56 23.43
C ASN A 124 -6.74 8.24 23.16
N VAL A 125 -7.11 6.96 22.95
CA VAL A 125 -8.49 6.59 22.58
C VAL A 125 -9.46 6.74 23.77
N ILE A 126 -9.14 6.15 24.92
CA ILE A 126 -9.98 6.25 26.14
C ILE A 126 -10.09 7.70 26.60
N MET A 127 -8.97 8.45 26.59
CA MET A 127 -8.94 9.86 26.97
C MET A 127 -9.85 10.73 26.10
N ARG A 128 -9.99 10.42 24.80
CA ARG A 128 -10.97 11.09 23.92
C ARG A 128 -12.41 10.78 24.31
N PHE A 129 -12.77 9.51 24.53
CA PHE A 129 -14.14 9.16 24.92
C PHE A 129 -14.52 9.76 26.28
N MET A 130 -13.59 9.80 27.23
CA MET A 130 -13.78 10.49 28.51
C MET A 130 -14.06 11.99 28.30
N GLN A 131 -13.24 12.67 27.48
CA GLN A 131 -13.47 14.08 27.16
C GLN A 131 -14.82 14.30 26.46
N ILE A 132 -15.18 13.48 25.47
CA ILE A 132 -16.46 13.61 24.74
C ILE A 132 -17.64 13.43 25.71
N SER A 133 -17.53 12.54 26.70
CA SER A 133 -18.56 12.35 27.73
C SER A 133 -18.75 13.58 28.61
N GLU A 134 -17.65 14.21 29.03
CA GLU A 134 -17.69 15.50 29.74
C GLU A 134 -18.26 16.64 28.86
N ASP A 135 -17.87 16.71 27.60
CA ASP A 135 -18.34 17.71 26.65
C ASP A 135 -19.84 17.55 26.34
N SER A 136 -20.33 16.34 26.04
CA SER A 136 -21.76 16.08 25.84
C SER A 136 -22.61 16.41 27.08
N THR A 137 -22.14 16.04 28.28
CA THR A 137 -22.82 16.38 29.54
C THR A 137 -22.88 17.91 29.75
N ARG A 138 -21.81 18.62 29.37
CA ARG A 138 -21.67 20.08 29.44
C ARG A 138 -22.53 20.81 28.38
N MET A 139 -22.61 20.29 27.16
CA MET A 139 -23.47 20.82 26.09
C MET A 139 -24.95 20.62 26.43
N PHE A 140 -25.37 19.40 26.76
CA PHE A 140 -26.77 19.12 27.14
C PHE A 140 -27.25 20.01 28.29
N LYS A 141 -26.41 20.27 29.30
CA LYS A 141 -26.78 21.20 30.38
C LYS A 141 -27.08 22.62 29.85
N LYS A 142 -26.35 23.10 28.83
CA LYS A 142 -26.62 24.39 28.19
C LYS A 142 -27.83 24.36 27.27
N SER A 143 -28.02 23.30 26.49
CA SER A 143 -29.24 23.10 25.70
C SER A 143 -30.48 23.07 26.61
N LYS A 144 -30.41 22.42 27.78
CA LYS A 144 -31.48 22.38 28.80
C LYS A 144 -31.77 23.74 29.45
N GLU A 145 -30.75 24.58 29.65
CA GLU A 145 -30.94 25.98 30.07
C GLU A 145 -31.66 26.82 28.98
N ILE A 146 -31.36 26.59 27.69
CA ILE A 146 -32.00 27.26 26.54
C ILE A 146 -33.44 26.76 26.33
N ALA A 147 -33.65 25.44 26.35
CA ALA A 147 -34.96 24.80 26.21
C ALA A 147 -35.96 25.33 27.25
N PHE A 148 -35.54 25.43 28.52
CA PHE A 148 -36.36 25.99 29.59
C PHE A 148 -36.78 27.44 29.29
N GLN A 149 -35.88 28.28 28.77
CA GLN A 149 -36.21 29.66 28.40
C GLN A 149 -37.23 29.71 27.25
N LEU A 150 -37.04 28.91 26.19
CA LEU A 150 -37.98 28.81 25.06
C LEU A 150 -39.37 28.33 25.52
N HIS A 151 -39.42 27.33 26.41
CA HIS A 151 -40.66 26.81 26.97
C HIS A 151 -41.39 27.87 27.81
N GLU A 152 -40.66 28.61 28.65
CA GLU A 152 -41.22 29.70 29.45
C GLU A 152 -41.73 30.87 28.58
N ASP A 153 -41.02 31.25 27.52
CA ASP A 153 -41.46 32.32 26.61
C ASP A 153 -42.68 31.90 25.77
N LEU A 154 -42.71 30.68 25.25
CA LEU A 154 -43.91 30.13 24.58
C LEU A 154 -45.12 30.09 25.52
N MET A 155 -44.91 29.67 26.78
CA MET A 155 -45.97 29.69 27.80
C MET A 155 -46.44 31.12 28.14
N LYS A 156 -45.58 32.15 28.08
CA LYS A 156 -46.02 33.56 28.28
C LYS A 156 -46.96 34.00 27.17
N VAL A 157 -46.63 33.74 25.90
CA VAL A 157 -47.46 34.11 24.74
C VAL A 157 -48.84 33.44 24.78
N LEU A 158 -48.89 32.15 25.17
CA LEU A 158 -50.17 31.44 25.38
C LEU A 158 -51.01 32.06 26.52
N ASN A 159 -50.36 32.46 27.64
CA ASN A 159 -51.06 33.15 28.72
C ASN A 159 -51.52 34.57 28.32
N GLU A 160 -50.80 35.27 27.45
CA GLU A 160 -51.22 36.57 26.93
C GLU A 160 -52.50 36.43 26.09
N LEU A 161 -52.53 35.49 25.13
CA LEU A 161 -53.71 35.22 24.30
C LEU A 161 -54.97 34.93 25.12
N TYR A 162 -54.85 34.17 26.22
CA TYR A 162 -55.94 33.93 27.17
C TYR A 162 -56.54 35.24 27.71
N THR A 163 -55.69 36.19 28.13
CA THR A 163 -56.15 37.46 28.71
C THR A 163 -56.82 38.37 27.68
N VAL A 164 -56.30 38.42 26.45
CA VAL A 164 -56.86 39.24 25.37
C VAL A 164 -58.19 38.64 24.86
N MET A 165 -58.27 37.33 24.68
CA MET A 165 -59.50 36.60 24.33
C MET A 165 -60.62 36.86 25.35
N LYS A 166 -60.33 36.72 26.64
CA LYS A 166 -61.26 36.97 27.74
C LYS A 166 -61.74 38.42 27.79
N THR A 167 -60.85 39.37 27.50
CA THR A 167 -61.16 40.80 27.40
C THR A 167 -62.09 41.09 26.21
N TYR A 168 -61.85 40.45 25.05
CA TYR A 168 -62.75 40.51 23.91
C TYR A 168 -64.15 39.95 24.24
N HIS A 169 -64.25 38.74 24.82
CA HIS A 169 -65.53 38.14 25.19
C HIS A 169 -66.35 39.02 26.15
N MET A 170 -65.70 39.63 27.14
CA MET A 170 -66.33 40.57 28.07
C MET A 170 -66.95 41.77 27.34
N TYR A 171 -66.17 42.52 26.56
CA TYR A 171 -66.70 43.69 25.84
C TYR A 171 -67.70 43.31 24.74
N HIS A 172 -67.58 42.12 24.15
CA HIS A 172 -68.57 41.60 23.19
C HIS A 172 -69.93 41.34 23.86
N ALA A 173 -69.94 40.71 25.04
CA ALA A 173 -71.15 40.52 25.82
C ALA A 173 -71.76 41.86 26.27
N GLU A 174 -70.95 42.84 26.68
CA GLU A 174 -71.41 44.19 27.00
C GLU A 174 -71.99 44.94 25.77
N SER A 175 -71.43 44.72 24.58
CA SER A 175 -71.94 45.28 23.33
C SER A 175 -73.29 44.67 22.94
N ILE A 176 -73.43 43.33 23.01
CA ILE A 176 -74.70 42.64 22.75
C ILE A 176 -75.77 43.09 23.76
N SER A 177 -75.42 43.20 25.05
CA SER A 177 -76.36 43.65 26.09
C SER A 177 -76.80 45.11 25.88
N ALA A 178 -75.94 45.98 25.36
CA ALA A 178 -76.32 47.34 24.97
C ALA A 178 -77.21 47.35 23.71
N GLU A 179 -76.94 46.48 22.74
CA GLU A 179 -77.75 46.34 21.51
C GLU A 179 -79.18 45.87 21.81
N SER A 180 -79.36 44.88 22.69
CA SER A 180 -80.70 44.44 23.12
C SER A 180 -81.50 45.58 23.75
N LYS A 181 -80.87 46.35 24.65
CA LYS A 181 -81.49 47.50 25.33
C LYS A 181 -81.81 48.65 24.36
N LEU A 182 -81.02 48.82 23.29
CA LEU A 182 -81.29 49.76 22.21
C LEU A 182 -82.51 49.31 21.40
N LYS A 183 -82.54 48.05 20.92
CA LYS A 183 -83.68 47.49 20.16
C LYS A 183 -84.97 47.48 20.96
N GLU A 184 -84.91 47.32 22.28
CA GLU A 184 -86.05 47.51 23.19
C GLU A 184 -86.55 48.96 23.24
N ALA A 185 -85.66 49.96 23.16
CA ALA A 185 -86.05 51.38 23.10
C ALA A 185 -86.65 51.74 21.73
N GLU A 186 -86.09 51.23 20.64
CA GLU A 186 -86.62 51.38 19.28
C GLU A 186 -88.02 50.77 19.20
N LYS A 187 -88.21 49.55 19.70
CA LYS A 187 -89.52 48.88 19.77
C LYS A 187 -90.50 49.52 20.77
N GLN A 188 -90.05 50.44 21.63
CA GLN A 188 -90.90 51.29 22.47
C GLN A 188 -91.29 52.58 21.71
N GLU A 189 -90.34 53.21 21.03
CA GLU A 189 -90.55 54.36 20.14
C GLU A 189 -91.54 54.03 19.01
N GLU A 190 -91.36 52.91 18.30
CA GLU A 190 -92.29 52.40 17.29
C GLU A 190 -93.70 52.21 17.83
N LYS A 191 -93.86 51.73 19.07
CA LYS A 191 -95.17 51.57 19.73
C LYS A 191 -95.80 52.90 20.14
N GLN A 192 -94.99 53.92 20.39
CA GLN A 192 -95.45 55.28 20.70
C GLN A 192 -95.86 56.05 19.44
N ILE A 193 -95.16 55.83 18.33
CA ILE A 193 -95.37 56.54 17.05
C ILE A 193 -96.40 55.80 16.16
N GLY A 194 -96.29 54.48 16.03
CA GLY A 194 -97.11 53.62 15.15
C GLY A 194 -98.59 53.50 15.52
N ARG A 195 -99.13 54.36 16.39
CA ARG A 195 -100.57 54.55 16.61
C ARG A 195 -101.19 55.64 15.71
N SER A 196 -100.41 56.31 14.84
CA SER A 196 -100.91 57.32 13.90
C SER A 196 -101.21 56.72 12.51
N GLY A 197 -102.16 55.79 12.45
CA GLY A 197 -102.57 55.07 11.24
C GLY A 197 -103.97 55.43 10.72
N ASP A 198 -104.44 56.66 10.94
CA ASP A 198 -105.73 57.16 10.45
C ASP A 198 -105.69 58.71 10.31
N PRO A 199 -106.41 59.32 9.35
CA PRO A 199 -106.25 60.75 9.05
C PRO A 199 -107.08 61.67 9.95
N VAL A 200 -106.39 62.71 10.45
CA VAL A 200 -106.86 64.02 10.95
C VAL A 200 -108.38 64.24 11.04
N PHE A 201 -108.92 64.38 12.27
CA PHE A 201 -109.50 65.65 12.79
C PHE A 201 -109.83 65.52 14.30
N HIS A 202 -109.98 66.67 15.00
CA HIS A 202 -110.33 66.82 16.43
C HIS A 202 -109.53 66.04 17.50
N ILE A 203 -108.45 66.66 18.02
CA ILE A 203 -107.86 66.36 19.35
C ILE A 203 -107.60 67.69 20.08
N ARG A 204 -107.83 67.74 21.40
CA ARG A 204 -107.61 68.94 22.24
C ARG A 204 -106.13 69.34 22.35
N LEU A 205 -105.88 70.63 22.55
CA LEU A 205 -104.54 71.24 22.48
C LEU A 205 -103.57 70.74 23.58
N GLU A 206 -104.09 70.39 24.76
CA GLU A 206 -103.30 69.96 25.92
C GLU A 206 -102.79 68.51 25.80
N GLU A 207 -103.61 67.57 25.34
CA GLU A 207 -103.16 66.19 25.05
C GLU A 207 -102.01 66.15 24.05
N ARG A 208 -102.02 67.08 23.08
CA ARG A 208 -100.96 67.23 22.07
C ARG A 208 -99.60 67.60 22.70
N HIS A 209 -99.59 68.25 23.87
CA HIS A 209 -98.38 68.54 24.64
C HIS A 209 -97.93 67.34 25.47
N GLN A 210 -98.85 66.65 26.15
CA GLN A 210 -98.51 65.48 26.97
C GLN A 210 -97.96 64.31 26.13
N ARG A 211 -98.52 64.08 24.94
CA ARG A 211 -97.96 63.08 24.00
C ARG A 211 -96.58 63.51 23.48
N ARG A 212 -96.40 64.78 23.10
CA ARG A 212 -95.08 65.32 22.68
C ARG A 212 -94.00 65.21 23.76
N SER A 213 -94.33 65.41 25.03
CA SER A 213 -93.35 65.28 26.13
C SER A 213 -92.91 63.83 26.35
N SER A 214 -93.83 62.87 26.24
CA SER A 214 -93.51 61.44 26.38
C SER A 214 -92.67 60.90 25.21
N VAL A 215 -92.97 61.30 23.97
CA VAL A 215 -92.14 60.94 22.80
C VAL A 215 -90.71 61.49 22.95
N LYS A 216 -90.54 62.78 23.26
CA LYS A 216 -89.21 63.37 23.50
C LYS A 216 -88.41 62.70 24.62
N LYS A 217 -89.10 62.15 25.64
CA LYS A 217 -88.45 61.40 26.73
C LYS A 217 -87.97 60.02 26.28
N ILE A 218 -88.68 59.37 25.35
CA ILE A 218 -88.30 58.08 24.77
C ILE A 218 -87.21 58.25 23.70
N GLU A 219 -87.33 59.26 22.85
CA GLU A 219 -86.33 59.72 21.87
C GLU A 219 -84.97 59.96 22.56
N LYS A 220 -84.94 60.76 23.63
CA LYS A 220 -83.72 61.00 24.45
C LYS A 220 -83.22 59.75 25.21
N MET A 221 -84.12 58.79 25.50
CA MET A 221 -83.72 57.50 26.09
C MET A 221 -83.08 56.58 25.04
N LYS A 222 -83.62 56.54 23.81
CA LYS A 222 -83.03 55.85 22.66
C LYS A 222 -81.67 56.45 22.33
N GLU A 223 -81.57 57.77 22.19
CA GLU A 223 -80.30 58.49 21.95
C GLU A 223 -79.22 58.11 22.99
N LYS A 224 -79.56 58.12 24.28
CA LYS A 224 -78.64 57.70 25.36
C LYS A 224 -78.23 56.22 25.25
N ARG A 225 -79.11 55.33 24.79
CA ARG A 225 -78.80 53.90 24.56
C ARG A 225 -78.00 53.70 23.27
N GLN A 226 -78.26 54.49 22.23
CA GLN A 226 -77.51 54.52 20.97
C GLN A 226 -76.06 54.92 21.22
N ALA A 227 -75.83 56.00 21.99
CA ALA A 227 -74.50 56.44 22.38
C ALA A 227 -73.74 55.34 23.14
N LYS A 228 -74.38 54.68 24.12
CA LYS A 228 -73.73 53.61 24.90
C LYS A 228 -73.54 52.31 24.11
N TYR A 229 -74.42 51.99 23.16
CA TYR A 229 -74.21 50.92 22.20
C TYR A 229 -73.01 51.20 21.30
N SER A 230 -72.91 52.41 20.72
CA SER A 230 -71.76 52.83 19.92
C SER A 230 -70.44 52.77 20.70
N GLU A 231 -70.45 53.21 21.96
CA GLU A 231 -69.31 53.12 22.89
C GLU A 231 -68.86 51.66 23.12
N ASN A 232 -69.79 50.79 23.53
CA ASN A 232 -69.49 49.38 23.80
C ASN A 232 -69.11 48.60 22.53
N LYS A 233 -69.73 48.93 21.38
CA LYS A 233 -69.40 48.34 20.08
C LYS A 233 -67.98 48.70 19.64
N LEU A 234 -67.57 49.96 19.84
CA LEU A 234 -66.20 50.39 19.54
C LEU A 234 -65.17 49.69 20.46
N LYS A 235 -65.49 49.51 21.75
CA LYS A 235 -64.66 48.71 22.68
C LYS A 235 -64.54 47.24 22.25
N SER A 236 -65.66 46.61 21.88
CA SER A 236 -65.68 45.23 21.38
C SER A 236 -64.89 45.09 20.08
N ILE A 237 -65.00 46.03 19.13
CA ILE A 237 -64.21 46.04 17.90
C ILE A 237 -62.71 46.16 18.20
N LYS A 238 -62.30 47.09 19.07
CA LYS A 238 -60.89 47.23 19.47
C LYS A 238 -60.35 45.94 20.09
N ALA A 239 -61.01 45.43 21.13
CA ALA A 239 -60.55 44.20 21.79
C ALA A 239 -60.56 42.96 20.87
N ARG A 240 -61.46 42.89 19.88
CA ARG A 240 -61.43 41.85 18.84
C ARG A 240 -60.22 42.00 17.93
N ASN A 241 -59.85 43.22 17.56
CA ASN A 241 -58.68 43.47 16.72
C ASN A 241 -57.39 43.12 17.48
N GLU A 242 -57.26 43.52 18.76
CA GLU A 242 -56.15 43.07 19.62
C GLU A 242 -56.10 41.54 19.70
N TYR A 243 -57.24 40.88 19.94
CA TYR A 243 -57.30 39.41 19.99
C TYR A 243 -56.82 38.75 18.69
N LEU A 244 -57.19 39.28 17.51
CA LEU A 244 -56.72 38.75 16.23
C LEU A 244 -55.21 38.97 16.02
N LEU A 245 -54.65 40.12 16.44
CA LEU A 245 -53.21 40.38 16.39
C LEU A 245 -52.43 39.46 17.34
N THR A 246 -52.90 39.30 18.59
CA THR A 246 -52.28 38.38 19.56
C THR A 246 -52.40 36.93 19.12
N LEU A 247 -53.51 36.52 18.49
CA LEU A 247 -53.71 35.17 17.96
C LEU A 247 -52.70 34.87 16.85
N GLU A 248 -52.48 35.79 15.92
CA GLU A 248 -51.51 35.62 14.83
C GLU A 248 -50.06 35.53 15.38
N ALA A 249 -49.70 36.42 16.31
CA ALA A 249 -48.41 36.37 17.00
C ALA A 249 -48.21 35.07 17.80
N THR A 250 -49.28 34.53 18.40
CA THR A 250 -49.25 33.25 19.12
C THR A 250 -49.04 32.08 18.16
N ASN A 251 -49.79 32.04 17.05
CA ASN A 251 -49.65 31.01 16.03
C ASN A 251 -48.24 31.01 15.42
N ALA A 252 -47.70 32.20 15.11
CA ALA A 252 -46.33 32.34 14.62
C ALA A 252 -45.28 31.88 15.65
N SER A 253 -45.49 32.17 16.94
CA SER A 253 -44.58 31.73 18.01
C SER A 253 -44.61 30.21 18.21
N VAL A 254 -45.80 29.59 18.19
CA VAL A 254 -45.97 28.12 18.26
C VAL A 254 -45.33 27.47 17.03
N PHE A 255 -45.60 27.99 15.82
CA PHE A 255 -45.01 27.47 14.58
C PHE A 255 -43.48 27.54 14.63
N LYS A 256 -42.90 28.70 14.96
CA LYS A 256 -41.45 28.88 15.04
C LYS A 256 -40.81 27.91 16.04
N TYR A 257 -41.41 27.73 17.22
CA TYR A 257 -40.88 26.80 18.21
C TYR A 257 -40.86 25.35 17.70
N TYR A 258 -41.99 24.84 17.20
CA TYR A 258 -42.10 23.43 16.78
C TYR A 258 -41.40 23.09 15.46
N ILE A 259 -41.20 24.07 14.57
CA ILE A 259 -40.64 23.85 13.21
C ILE A 259 -39.18 24.28 13.09
N HIS A 260 -38.70 25.23 13.92
CA HIS A 260 -37.33 25.75 13.85
C HIS A 260 -36.58 25.60 15.18
N ASP A 261 -37.04 26.26 16.25
CA ASP A 261 -36.24 26.34 17.50
C ASP A 261 -35.97 24.97 18.15
N LEU A 262 -36.89 24.01 17.98
CA LEU A 262 -36.71 22.63 18.45
C LEU A 262 -35.65 21.87 17.63
N SER A 263 -35.47 22.16 16.34
CA SER A 263 -34.42 21.57 15.51
C SER A 263 -33.06 22.13 15.90
N ASP A 264 -32.94 23.46 15.96
CA ASP A 264 -31.71 24.16 16.36
C ASP A 264 -31.25 23.73 17.77
N LEU A 265 -32.21 23.43 18.66
CA LEU A 265 -31.97 22.90 20.00
C LEU A 265 -31.40 21.47 19.99
N ILE A 266 -31.83 20.60 19.07
CA ILE A 266 -31.29 19.26 18.90
C ILE A 266 -29.85 19.34 18.38
N ASP A 267 -29.59 20.15 17.33
CA ASP A 267 -28.25 20.37 16.81
C ASP A 267 -27.30 20.96 17.88
N CYS A 268 -27.82 21.80 18.77
CA CYS A 268 -27.09 22.30 19.94
C CYS A 268 -26.74 21.21 20.97
N CYS A 269 -27.59 20.17 21.14
CA CYS A 269 -27.27 19.00 21.97
C CYS A 269 -26.21 18.09 21.33
N ASP A 270 -26.18 18.04 20.00
CA ASP A 270 -25.35 17.13 19.20
C ASP A 270 -23.97 17.73 18.84
N LEU A 271 -23.79 19.03 19.11
CA LEU A 271 -22.66 19.86 18.72
C LEU A 271 -21.30 19.20 19.02
N GLY A 272 -20.59 18.81 17.96
CA GLY A 272 -19.24 18.23 18.03
C GLY A 272 -19.17 16.76 18.47
N TYR A 273 -20.27 16.12 18.92
CA TYR A 273 -20.28 14.72 19.37
C TYR A 273 -19.85 13.77 18.25
N HIS A 274 -20.55 13.80 17.11
CA HIS A 274 -20.31 12.89 15.98
C HIS A 274 -18.90 13.08 15.38
N ALA A 275 -18.44 14.33 15.23
CA ALA A 275 -17.10 14.64 14.73
C ALA A 275 -15.98 14.15 15.66
N SER A 276 -16.17 14.28 16.98
CA SER A 276 -15.18 13.86 17.97
C SER A 276 -15.13 12.33 18.13
N LEU A 277 -16.30 11.67 18.11
CA LEU A 277 -16.44 10.22 18.05
C LEU A 277 -15.77 9.64 16.79
N ASN A 278 -15.99 10.25 15.62
CA ASN A 278 -15.33 9.85 14.38
C ASN A 278 -13.80 9.95 14.48
N ARG A 279 -13.27 11.04 15.06
CA ARG A 279 -11.82 11.22 15.27
C ARG A 279 -11.23 10.21 16.26
N ALA A 280 -11.96 9.85 17.32
CA ALA A 280 -11.53 8.81 18.27
C ALA A 280 -11.47 7.43 17.60
N LEU A 281 -12.49 7.04 16.83
CA LEU A 281 -12.52 5.78 16.09
C LEU A 281 -11.50 5.73 14.94
N ARG A 282 -11.26 6.85 14.23
CA ARG A 282 -10.16 6.96 13.26
C ARG A 282 -8.78 6.85 13.91
N THR A 283 -8.62 7.29 15.16
CA THR A 283 -7.37 7.08 15.92
C THR A 283 -7.12 5.59 16.18
N TYR A 284 -8.17 4.84 16.52
CA TYR A 284 -8.11 3.37 16.62
C TYR A 284 -7.75 2.71 15.27
N LEU A 285 -8.48 3.03 14.19
CA LEU A 285 -8.23 2.45 12.86
C LEU A 285 -6.81 2.75 12.35
N SER A 286 -6.31 3.97 12.59
CA SER A 286 -4.95 4.36 12.24
C SER A 286 -3.89 3.54 13.01
N ALA A 287 -4.14 3.23 14.28
CA ALA A 287 -3.21 2.44 15.09
C ALA A 287 -3.17 0.96 14.66
N GLU A 288 -4.33 0.35 14.35
CA GLU A 288 -4.39 -1.02 13.80
C GLU A 288 -3.72 -1.10 12.41
N TYR A 289 -3.95 -0.10 11.54
CA TYR A 289 -3.31 -0.07 10.22
C TYR A 289 -1.78 0.01 10.32
N ASN A 290 -1.23 0.86 11.20
CA ASN A 290 0.22 0.97 11.39
C ASN A 290 0.83 -0.30 12.00
N LEU A 291 0.10 -1.02 12.87
CA LEU A 291 0.53 -2.33 13.38
C LEU A 291 0.67 -3.33 12.21
N GLU A 292 -0.36 -3.46 11.37
CA GLU A 292 -0.31 -4.42 10.26
C GLU A 292 0.72 -4.01 9.18
N THR A 293 0.93 -2.71 8.94
CA THR A 293 2.04 -2.24 8.08
C THR A 293 3.40 -2.68 8.63
N SER A 294 3.73 -2.41 9.89
CA SER A 294 5.05 -2.80 10.41
C SER A 294 5.20 -4.31 10.63
N ARG A 295 4.08 -5.02 10.75
CA ARG A 295 4.03 -6.48 10.67
C ARG A 295 4.38 -6.99 9.27
N HIS A 296 3.78 -6.42 8.22
CA HIS A 296 4.04 -6.77 6.81
C HIS A 296 5.50 -6.49 6.42
N GLU A 297 6.04 -5.30 6.74
CA GLU A 297 7.48 -4.97 6.66
C GLU A 297 8.40 -5.98 7.40
N GLY A 298 7.86 -6.68 8.39
CA GLY A 298 8.57 -7.67 9.18
C GLY A 298 8.52 -9.07 8.62
N LEU A 299 7.47 -9.39 7.86
CA LEU A 299 7.31 -10.64 7.12
C LEU A 299 8.11 -10.61 5.82
N ASP A 300 8.07 -9.50 5.07
CA ASP A 300 8.90 -9.25 3.88
C ASP A 300 10.40 -9.47 4.17
N ILE A 301 10.91 -8.94 5.30
CA ILE A 301 12.31 -9.14 5.71
C ILE A 301 12.64 -10.62 6.03
N ILE A 302 11.65 -11.44 6.39
CA ILE A 302 11.82 -12.88 6.59
C ILE A 302 11.73 -13.63 5.26
N GLU A 303 10.80 -13.26 4.39
CA GLU A 303 10.60 -13.79 3.04
C GLU A 303 11.85 -13.62 2.18
N ASN A 304 12.35 -12.37 2.05
CA ASN A 304 13.65 -12.07 1.43
C ASN A 304 14.80 -12.89 2.03
N ALA A 305 14.75 -13.24 3.33
CA ALA A 305 15.77 -14.06 3.97
C ALA A 305 15.61 -15.57 3.71
N VAL A 306 14.40 -16.04 3.39
CA VAL A 306 14.11 -17.41 2.92
C VAL A 306 14.57 -17.58 1.48
N ASP A 307 14.31 -16.60 0.60
CA ASP A 307 14.79 -16.63 -0.79
C ASP A 307 16.33 -16.67 -0.89
N ASN A 308 17.01 -16.06 0.09
CA ASN A 308 18.47 -16.07 0.20
C ASN A 308 19.06 -17.35 0.86
N LEU A 309 18.29 -18.44 0.97
CA LEU A 309 18.77 -19.75 1.44
C LEU A 309 19.64 -20.46 0.37
N GLU A 310 20.93 -20.11 0.27
CA GLU A 310 21.87 -20.68 -0.72
C GLU A 310 22.90 -21.68 -0.10
N PRO A 311 22.69 -23.02 -0.23
CA PRO A 311 23.58 -24.06 0.33
C PRO A 311 25.01 -24.05 -0.23
N ARG A 312 25.24 -23.53 -1.44
CA ARG A 312 26.56 -23.44 -2.07
C ARG A 312 27.42 -22.37 -1.38
N SER A 313 26.81 -21.23 -1.05
CA SER A 313 27.43 -20.13 -0.30
C SER A 313 27.75 -20.57 1.13
N ASP A 314 26.78 -21.18 1.82
CA ASP A 314 26.95 -21.71 3.17
C ASP A 314 28.05 -22.78 3.26
N LYS A 315 28.13 -23.68 2.26
CA LYS A 315 29.23 -24.66 2.15
C LYS A 315 30.59 -24.00 1.99
N GLN A 316 30.70 -22.96 1.15
CA GLN A 316 31.96 -22.22 0.98
C GLN A 316 32.35 -21.52 2.30
N ARG A 317 31.42 -20.77 2.91
CA ARG A 317 31.58 -20.08 4.19
C ARG A 317 31.96 -21.04 5.33
N PHE A 318 31.41 -22.26 5.34
CA PHE A 318 31.80 -23.32 6.28
C PHE A 318 33.23 -23.84 6.06
N MET A 319 33.67 -24.02 4.80
CA MET A 319 35.05 -24.42 4.50
C MET A 319 36.06 -23.31 4.84
N GLU A 320 35.71 -22.04 4.58
CA GLU A 320 36.52 -20.86 4.90
C GLU A 320 36.63 -20.59 6.40
N MET A 321 35.61 -20.96 7.18
CA MET A 321 35.62 -20.91 8.66
C MET A 321 36.56 -21.95 9.29
N TYR A 322 36.86 -23.06 8.60
CA TYR A 322 37.73 -24.13 9.10
C TYR A 322 38.90 -24.45 8.15
N PRO A 323 39.75 -23.47 7.80
CA PRO A 323 40.77 -23.65 6.76
C PRO A 323 41.80 -24.72 7.14
N ALA A 324 42.13 -24.84 8.43
CA ALA A 324 43.03 -25.89 8.94
C ALA A 324 42.49 -27.33 8.76
N ALA A 325 41.20 -27.51 8.49
CA ALA A 325 40.58 -28.81 8.20
C ALA A 325 40.38 -29.06 6.70
N PHE A 326 40.25 -28.01 5.88
CA PHE A 326 39.87 -28.11 4.46
C PHE A 326 40.93 -27.64 3.46
N CYS A 327 42.01 -27.00 3.88
CA CYS A 327 43.14 -26.70 3.00
C CYS A 327 43.81 -27.99 2.52
N PRO A 328 44.10 -28.15 1.21
CA PRO A 328 44.76 -29.34 0.71
C PRO A 328 46.22 -29.42 1.20
N PRO A 329 46.74 -30.62 1.52
CA PRO A 329 48.12 -30.80 1.92
C PRO A 329 49.08 -30.52 0.76
N MET A 330 50.37 -30.33 1.08
CA MET A 330 51.41 -30.20 0.07
C MET A 330 51.49 -31.47 -0.80
N LYS A 331 51.75 -31.29 -2.09
CA LYS A 331 51.94 -32.40 -3.03
C LYS A 331 53.18 -33.20 -2.65
N PHE A 332 53.06 -34.53 -2.69
CA PHE A 332 54.20 -35.43 -2.57
C PHE A 332 55.10 -35.30 -3.82
N GLU A 333 56.39 -35.05 -3.59
CA GLU A 333 57.42 -35.02 -4.64
C GLU A 333 58.33 -36.24 -4.53
N PHE A 334 58.93 -36.64 -5.65
CA PHE A 334 59.90 -37.74 -5.69
C PHE A 334 61.08 -37.45 -4.76
N GLN A 335 61.40 -38.39 -3.87
CA GLN A 335 62.54 -38.32 -2.96
C GLN A 335 63.66 -39.17 -3.57
N SER A 336 64.75 -38.54 -4.03
CA SER A 336 65.89 -39.26 -4.58
C SER A 336 66.60 -40.06 -3.49
N HIS A 337 66.77 -41.35 -3.71
CA HIS A 337 67.47 -42.25 -2.78
C HIS A 337 68.97 -42.23 -3.08
N MET A 338 69.81 -42.01 -2.07
CA MET A 338 71.28 -42.02 -2.18
C MET A 338 71.87 -41.09 -3.27
N GLY A 339 71.15 -40.01 -3.63
CA GLY A 339 71.59 -39.06 -4.65
C GLY A 339 71.21 -39.41 -6.09
N ASP A 340 70.25 -40.33 -6.29
CA ASP A 340 69.70 -40.66 -7.62
C ASP A 340 69.25 -39.40 -8.40
N GLU A 341 69.88 -39.17 -9.55
CA GLU A 341 69.61 -38.03 -10.44
C GLU A 341 68.38 -38.26 -11.33
N VAL A 342 67.86 -39.49 -11.42
CA VAL A 342 66.79 -39.88 -12.34
C VAL A 342 65.41 -39.67 -11.71
N CYS A 343 64.87 -38.46 -11.85
CA CYS A 343 63.54 -38.10 -11.35
C CYS A 343 62.38 -38.35 -12.35
N GLN A 344 62.61 -39.12 -13.42
CA GLN A 344 61.66 -39.34 -14.53
C GLN A 344 61.59 -40.83 -14.93
N VAL A 345 60.57 -41.21 -15.70
CA VAL A 345 60.40 -42.61 -16.16
C VAL A 345 61.36 -42.91 -17.31
N SER A 346 62.26 -43.88 -17.12
CA SER A 346 63.22 -44.29 -18.16
C SER A 346 62.60 -45.26 -19.17
N ALA A 347 62.26 -44.78 -20.37
CA ALA A 347 61.74 -45.60 -21.47
C ALA A 347 62.80 -46.07 -22.48
N GLN A 348 63.96 -46.51 -21.97
CA GLN A 348 65.03 -47.08 -22.80
C GLN A 348 64.83 -48.59 -23.00
N GLN A 349 65.50 -49.18 -24.00
CA GLN A 349 65.49 -50.64 -24.19
C GLN A 349 66.26 -51.33 -23.06
N PRO A 350 65.80 -52.50 -22.54
CA PRO A 350 64.65 -53.28 -23.00
C PRO A 350 63.28 -52.85 -22.43
N VAL A 351 63.25 -52.11 -21.31
CA VAL A 351 62.01 -51.82 -20.57
C VAL A 351 60.97 -51.00 -21.34
N GLN A 352 61.37 -50.29 -22.40
CA GLN A 352 60.47 -49.56 -23.31
C GLN A 352 59.32 -50.44 -23.84
N ALA A 353 59.58 -51.72 -24.16
CA ALA A 353 58.56 -52.63 -24.67
C ALA A 353 57.50 -53.00 -23.61
N GLU A 354 57.93 -53.27 -22.38
CA GLU A 354 57.03 -53.53 -21.25
C GLU A 354 56.18 -52.30 -20.90
N LEU A 355 56.79 -51.10 -20.92
CA LEU A 355 56.08 -49.85 -20.69
C LEU A 355 55.05 -49.55 -21.78
N MET A 356 55.34 -49.88 -23.05
CA MET A 356 54.40 -49.74 -24.17
C MET A 356 53.21 -50.70 -24.05
N LEU A 357 53.46 -51.98 -23.73
CA LEU A 357 52.40 -52.95 -23.45
C LEU A 357 51.53 -52.51 -22.26
N ARG A 358 52.17 -52.03 -21.17
CA ARG A 358 51.48 -51.52 -19.98
C ARG A 358 50.65 -50.27 -20.27
N TYR A 359 51.11 -49.39 -21.16
CA TYR A 359 50.34 -48.24 -21.63
C TYR A 359 49.07 -48.69 -22.37
N GLN A 360 49.17 -49.65 -23.31
CA GLN A 360 48.01 -50.20 -24.03
C GLN A 360 47.01 -50.91 -23.10
N GLN A 361 47.50 -51.65 -22.10
CA GLN A 361 46.67 -52.28 -21.05
C GLN A 361 45.94 -51.25 -20.17
N LEU A 362 46.60 -50.13 -19.85
CA LEU A 362 45.96 -49.04 -19.12
C LEU A 362 44.92 -48.31 -19.98
N GLN A 363 45.23 -48.05 -21.25
CA GLN A 363 44.36 -47.36 -22.20
C GLN A 363 43.05 -48.12 -22.43
N SER A 364 43.13 -49.43 -22.70
CA SER A 364 41.95 -50.28 -22.89
C SER A 364 41.11 -50.41 -21.62
N ARG A 365 41.73 -50.66 -20.46
CA ARG A 365 41.02 -50.73 -19.18
C ARG A 365 40.37 -49.41 -18.77
N LEU A 366 41.00 -48.28 -19.09
CA LEU A 366 40.43 -46.95 -18.84
C LEU A 366 39.21 -46.66 -19.73
N ALA A 367 39.17 -47.18 -20.97
CA ALA A 367 38.01 -47.03 -21.83
C ALA A 367 36.78 -47.73 -21.23
N THR A 368 36.91 -49.00 -20.83
CA THR A 368 35.82 -49.77 -20.19
C THR A 368 35.34 -49.11 -18.89
N LEU A 369 36.24 -48.84 -17.94
CA LEU A 369 35.89 -48.27 -16.64
C LEU A 369 35.20 -46.91 -16.76
N LYS A 370 35.56 -46.08 -17.76
CA LYS A 370 34.89 -44.78 -17.98
C LYS A 370 33.45 -44.93 -18.44
N ILE A 371 33.14 -45.92 -19.25
CA ILE A 371 31.76 -46.18 -19.71
C ILE A 371 30.92 -46.63 -18.51
N GLU A 372 31.37 -47.69 -17.82
CA GLU A 372 30.72 -48.22 -16.60
C GLU A 372 30.46 -47.11 -15.56
N ASN A 373 31.47 -46.28 -15.28
CA ASN A 373 31.36 -45.24 -14.27
C ASN A 373 30.46 -44.06 -14.69
N GLU A 374 30.35 -43.74 -15.98
CA GLU A 374 29.40 -42.72 -16.47
C GLU A 374 27.95 -43.22 -16.47
N GLU A 375 27.71 -44.52 -16.62
CA GLU A 375 26.36 -45.11 -16.42
C GLU A 375 25.94 -45.03 -14.95
N VAL A 376 26.84 -45.37 -14.02
CA VAL A 376 26.60 -45.19 -12.57
C VAL A 376 26.44 -43.71 -12.21
N LYS A 377 27.19 -42.80 -12.86
CA LYS A 377 27.04 -41.34 -12.68
C LYS A 377 25.64 -40.88 -13.10
N LYS A 378 25.21 -41.19 -14.32
CA LYS A 378 23.86 -40.88 -14.81
C LYS A 378 22.76 -41.42 -13.90
N THR A 379 22.91 -42.64 -13.40
CA THR A 379 21.99 -43.24 -12.42
C THR A 379 21.94 -42.42 -11.12
N THR A 380 23.10 -41.97 -10.63
CA THR A 380 23.23 -41.13 -9.43
C THR A 380 22.63 -39.74 -9.62
N GLU A 381 22.86 -39.12 -10.79
CA GLU A 381 22.35 -37.80 -11.17
C GLU A 381 20.81 -37.83 -11.36
N ALA A 382 20.27 -38.85 -12.04
CA ALA A 382 18.82 -39.03 -12.18
C ALA A 382 18.14 -39.26 -10.81
N THR A 383 18.72 -40.10 -9.95
CA THR A 383 18.17 -40.32 -8.59
C THR A 383 18.23 -39.03 -7.76
N LEU A 384 19.29 -38.23 -7.91
CA LEU A 384 19.42 -36.93 -7.23
C LEU A 384 18.38 -35.93 -7.73
N GLN A 385 18.02 -35.95 -9.01
CA GLN A 385 16.90 -35.14 -9.52
C GLN A 385 15.59 -35.57 -8.87
N THR A 386 15.27 -36.88 -8.84
CA THR A 386 14.03 -37.36 -8.19
C THR A 386 13.97 -37.02 -6.71
N ILE A 387 15.12 -36.93 -6.01
CA ILE A 387 15.18 -36.46 -4.63
C ILE A 387 14.91 -34.95 -4.54
N GLN A 388 15.43 -34.13 -5.47
CA GLN A 388 15.11 -32.70 -5.56
C GLN A 388 13.61 -32.50 -5.80
N ASP A 389 13.04 -33.17 -6.81
CA ASP A 389 11.61 -33.10 -7.16
C ASP A 389 10.70 -33.48 -5.97
N MET A 390 11.15 -34.38 -5.09
CA MET A 390 10.44 -34.76 -3.86
C MET A 390 10.53 -33.75 -2.71
N VAL A 391 11.54 -32.86 -2.68
CA VAL A 391 11.76 -31.89 -1.58
C VAL A 391 11.53 -30.43 -1.97
N THR A 392 11.38 -30.12 -3.26
CA THR A 392 10.98 -28.80 -3.78
C THR A 392 9.48 -28.73 -4.11
N ILE A 393 8.67 -29.58 -3.48
CA ILE A 393 7.20 -29.52 -3.59
C ILE A 393 6.66 -28.32 -2.81
N GLU A 394 5.77 -27.55 -3.42
CA GLU A 394 5.20 -26.33 -2.85
C GLU A 394 4.04 -26.62 -1.88
N ASP A 395 4.25 -27.50 -0.88
CA ASP A 395 3.23 -27.85 0.13
C ASP A 395 3.17 -26.91 1.35
N TYR A 396 3.49 -25.62 1.13
CA TYR A 396 3.52 -24.55 2.13
C TYR A 396 2.36 -23.54 2.08
N ASP A 397 1.56 -23.48 1.01
CA ASP A 397 0.32 -22.68 1.02
C ASP A 397 -0.68 -23.28 2.02
N VAL A 398 -1.30 -22.41 2.80
CA VAL A 398 -2.28 -22.73 3.85
C VAL A 398 -3.56 -21.89 3.73
N SER A 399 -3.78 -21.23 2.59
CA SER A 399 -4.93 -20.35 2.34
C SER A 399 -6.28 -21.04 2.59
N GLU A 400 -6.40 -22.34 2.26
CA GLU A 400 -7.58 -23.17 2.59
C GLU A 400 -7.91 -23.17 4.10
N CYS A 401 -6.91 -23.08 4.99
CA CYS A 401 -7.11 -23.09 6.43
C CYS A 401 -7.79 -21.81 6.96
N PHE A 402 -7.86 -20.76 6.16
CA PHE A 402 -8.50 -19.48 6.49
C PHE A 402 -9.84 -19.28 5.75
N GLN A 403 -10.29 -20.25 4.96
CA GLN A 403 -11.61 -20.23 4.32
C GLN A 403 -12.73 -20.54 5.35
N HIS A 404 -13.28 -19.49 5.94
CA HIS A 404 -14.36 -19.60 6.92
C HIS A 404 -15.72 -19.73 6.21
N SER A 405 -16.19 -20.97 6.02
CA SER A 405 -17.57 -21.22 5.57
C SER A 405 -18.59 -20.55 6.52
N ARG A 406 -19.64 -19.91 6.00
CA ARG A 406 -20.65 -19.19 6.81
C ARG A 406 -21.54 -20.08 7.70
N SER A 407 -21.32 -21.40 7.72
CA SER A 407 -22.05 -22.31 8.63
C SER A 407 -21.43 -22.28 10.03
N THR A 408 -22.27 -22.35 11.07
CA THR A 408 -21.84 -22.39 12.47
C THR A 408 -21.44 -23.78 12.95
N GLU A 409 -21.54 -24.81 12.10
CA GLU A 409 -21.06 -26.15 12.43
C GLU A 409 -19.52 -26.28 12.29
N SER A 410 -18.88 -26.42 13.45
CA SER A 410 -17.61 -27.15 13.64
C SER A 410 -16.47 -26.84 12.65
N VAL A 411 -15.54 -25.97 13.07
CA VAL A 411 -14.21 -25.73 12.44
C VAL A 411 -13.25 -26.93 12.62
N LYS A 412 -13.72 -28.14 12.28
CA LYS A 412 -12.97 -29.39 12.25
C LYS A 412 -13.37 -30.14 11.00
N SER A 413 -12.37 -30.54 10.20
CA SER A 413 -12.45 -31.54 9.13
C SER A 413 -12.80 -31.10 7.70
N THR A 414 -12.28 -29.97 7.22
CA THR A 414 -11.96 -29.79 5.79
C THR A 414 -10.58 -30.37 5.45
N VAL A 415 -9.55 -30.01 6.23
CA VAL A 415 -8.13 -30.45 6.08
C VAL A 415 -7.90 -31.98 6.24
N SER A 416 -8.96 -32.78 6.47
CA SER A 416 -8.85 -34.21 6.73
C SER A 416 -8.64 -35.08 5.47
N GLU A 417 -9.07 -34.61 4.30
CA GLU A 417 -9.05 -35.41 3.06
C GLU A 417 -7.92 -35.00 2.09
N THR A 418 -7.30 -33.85 2.29
CA THR A 418 -6.23 -33.29 1.44
C THR A 418 -4.90 -34.07 1.54
N TYR A 419 -3.95 -33.73 0.68
CA TYR A 419 -2.60 -34.32 0.50
C TYR A 419 -1.78 -34.56 1.79
N LEU A 420 -2.12 -33.83 2.86
CA LEU A 420 -1.53 -33.81 4.19
C LEU A 420 -2.04 -34.92 5.14
N SER A 421 -2.84 -35.88 4.67
CA SER A 421 -3.30 -37.01 5.51
C SER A 421 -2.12 -37.78 6.14
N LYS A 422 -2.24 -38.18 7.41
CA LYS A 422 -1.16 -38.91 8.11
C LYS A 422 -0.72 -40.21 7.40
N PRO A 423 -1.61 -41.02 6.81
CA PRO A 423 -1.21 -42.18 6.02
C PRO A 423 -0.47 -41.83 4.71
N SER A 424 -0.88 -40.79 3.98
CA SER A 424 -0.20 -40.38 2.74
C SER A 424 1.20 -39.83 3.02
N ILE A 425 1.36 -38.99 4.06
CA ILE A 425 2.67 -38.48 4.50
C ILE A 425 3.62 -39.63 4.87
N ALA A 426 3.15 -40.63 5.63
CA ALA A 426 3.99 -41.78 6.01
C ALA A 426 4.49 -42.57 4.78
N LYS A 427 3.62 -42.75 3.77
CA LYS A 427 3.99 -43.42 2.51
C LYS A 427 4.96 -42.57 1.66
N ARG A 428 4.71 -41.26 1.50
CA ARG A 428 5.64 -40.32 0.81
C ARG A 428 7.03 -40.39 1.43
N ARG A 429 7.13 -40.32 2.76
CA ARG A 429 8.40 -40.35 3.50
C ARG A 429 9.16 -41.67 3.38
N ALA A 430 8.47 -42.82 3.34
CA ALA A 430 9.12 -44.11 3.11
C ALA A 430 9.76 -44.18 1.71
N ASN A 431 9.02 -43.77 0.67
CA ASN A 431 9.51 -43.71 -0.71
C ASN A 431 10.73 -42.77 -0.85
N GLN A 432 10.70 -41.61 -0.20
CA GLN A 432 11.85 -40.70 -0.13
C GLN A 432 13.07 -41.39 0.50
N GLN A 433 12.92 -42.07 1.65
CA GLN A 433 14.03 -42.73 2.34
C GLN A 433 14.62 -43.90 1.53
N GLU A 434 13.79 -44.67 0.83
CA GLU A 434 14.25 -45.73 -0.09
C GLU A 434 15.04 -45.13 -1.28
N THR A 435 14.58 -43.99 -1.80
CA THR A 435 15.26 -43.26 -2.90
C THR A 435 16.59 -42.65 -2.44
N GLU A 436 16.63 -42.02 -1.25
CA GLU A 436 17.87 -41.53 -0.61
C GLU A 436 18.87 -42.68 -0.38
N GLN A 437 18.40 -43.84 0.10
CA GLN A 437 19.25 -45.01 0.30
C GLN A 437 19.83 -45.53 -1.03
N PHE A 438 19.03 -45.55 -2.10
CA PHE A 438 19.51 -45.91 -3.44
C PHE A 438 20.54 -44.90 -3.98
N TYR A 439 20.30 -43.60 -3.80
CA TYR A 439 21.26 -42.54 -4.13
C TYR A 439 22.60 -42.72 -3.41
N PHE A 440 22.61 -42.93 -2.09
CA PHE A 440 23.86 -43.13 -1.35
C PHE A 440 24.59 -44.42 -1.71
N MET A 441 23.86 -45.46 -2.16
CA MET A 441 24.46 -46.67 -2.72
C MET A 441 25.15 -46.39 -4.07
N LYS A 442 24.48 -45.71 -5.00
CA LYS A 442 25.04 -45.40 -6.33
C LYS A 442 26.13 -44.34 -6.30
N LEU A 443 26.03 -43.34 -5.41
CA LEU A 443 27.10 -42.37 -5.15
C LEU A 443 28.38 -43.05 -4.65
N ARG A 444 28.27 -44.07 -3.78
CA ARG A 444 29.43 -44.86 -3.34
C ARG A 444 30.10 -45.59 -4.51
N GLU A 445 29.30 -46.27 -5.32
CA GLU A 445 29.74 -47.02 -6.50
C GLU A 445 30.47 -46.10 -7.51
N TYR A 446 29.90 -44.93 -7.80
CA TYR A 446 30.51 -43.87 -8.62
C TYR A 446 31.83 -43.35 -8.01
N LEU A 447 31.88 -43.09 -6.71
CA LEU A 447 33.09 -42.61 -6.05
C LEU A 447 34.20 -43.67 -6.06
N GLU A 448 33.88 -44.95 -5.89
CA GLU A 448 34.84 -46.05 -5.94
C GLU A 448 35.40 -46.27 -7.36
N GLY A 449 34.54 -46.23 -8.38
CA GLY A 449 34.94 -46.26 -9.80
C GLY A 449 35.78 -45.06 -10.21
N SER A 450 35.33 -43.83 -9.90
CA SER A 450 36.05 -42.58 -10.17
C SER A 450 37.43 -42.52 -9.50
N ASN A 451 37.54 -43.04 -8.27
CA ASN A 451 38.81 -43.21 -7.58
C ASN A 451 39.75 -44.20 -8.29
N LEU A 452 39.24 -45.27 -8.89
CA LEU A 452 40.05 -46.21 -9.68
C LEU A 452 40.50 -45.58 -11.00
N ILE A 453 39.58 -44.94 -11.74
CA ILE A 453 39.88 -44.22 -12.99
C ILE A 453 40.98 -43.20 -12.76
N THR A 454 40.85 -42.35 -11.73
CA THR A 454 41.85 -41.33 -11.38
C THR A 454 43.25 -41.93 -11.16
N LYS A 455 43.34 -43.07 -10.45
CA LYS A 455 44.61 -43.77 -10.16
C LYS A 455 45.23 -44.42 -11.40
N LEU A 456 44.43 -44.84 -12.38
CA LEU A 456 44.90 -45.44 -13.62
C LEU A 456 45.24 -44.38 -14.68
N GLN A 457 44.42 -43.32 -14.79
CA GLN A 457 44.61 -42.20 -15.70
C GLN A 457 45.93 -41.47 -15.41
N ALA A 458 46.21 -41.14 -14.14
CA ALA A 458 47.49 -40.51 -13.75
C ALA A 458 48.74 -41.34 -14.12
N LYS A 459 48.62 -42.68 -14.21
CA LYS A 459 49.70 -43.57 -14.66
C LYS A 459 49.78 -43.64 -16.18
N HIS A 460 48.63 -43.73 -16.86
CA HIS A 460 48.51 -43.64 -18.31
C HIS A 460 49.16 -42.36 -18.84
N ASP A 461 48.81 -41.20 -18.28
CA ASP A 461 49.24 -39.89 -18.77
C ASP A 461 50.71 -39.59 -18.49
N LEU A 462 51.32 -40.31 -17.54
CA LEU A 462 52.77 -40.29 -17.34
C LEU A 462 53.47 -41.11 -18.41
N LEU A 463 53.02 -42.35 -18.66
CA LEU A 463 53.58 -43.20 -19.73
C LEU A 463 53.35 -42.60 -21.12
N GLN A 464 52.20 -41.95 -21.37
CA GLN A 464 51.86 -41.34 -22.65
C GLN A 464 52.87 -40.24 -23.04
N ARG A 465 53.25 -39.39 -22.07
CA ARG A 465 54.29 -38.36 -22.28
C ARG A 465 55.66 -39.01 -22.54
N THR A 466 56.07 -39.92 -21.66
CA THR A 466 57.38 -40.60 -21.76
C THR A 466 57.56 -41.40 -23.06
N LEU A 467 56.49 -42.04 -23.57
CA LEU A 467 56.54 -42.83 -24.80
C LEU A 467 56.32 -41.99 -26.06
N GLY A 468 55.54 -40.90 -25.98
CA GLY A 468 55.25 -40.01 -27.09
C GLY A 468 56.44 -39.15 -27.56
N GLU A 469 57.38 -38.85 -26.67
CA GLU A 469 58.59 -38.08 -27.00
C GLU A 469 59.61 -38.90 -27.83
N GLY A 470 59.48 -40.24 -27.85
CA GLY A 470 60.36 -41.17 -28.57
C GLY A 470 60.27 -41.17 -30.10
N HIS A 471 59.77 -40.10 -30.73
CA HIS A 471 59.61 -39.96 -32.19
C HIS A 471 60.19 -38.67 -32.80
N LYS A 472 60.93 -37.86 -32.02
CA LYS A 472 61.63 -36.65 -32.52
C LYS A 472 63.03 -36.48 -31.89
N ALA A 473 64.01 -37.23 -32.38
CA ALA A 473 65.37 -37.22 -31.84
C ALA A 473 66.48 -37.42 -32.91
N GLU A 474 66.47 -36.62 -33.99
CA GLU A 474 67.67 -36.38 -34.81
C GLU A 474 67.85 -34.89 -35.11
N TYR A 475 69.09 -34.51 -35.45
CA TYR A 475 69.61 -33.17 -35.74
C TYR A 475 69.78 -32.21 -34.54
N MET A 476 71.05 -31.86 -34.30
CA MET A 476 71.56 -30.94 -33.27
C MET A 476 71.92 -29.58 -33.88
N THR A 477 71.88 -28.47 -33.11
CA THR A 477 73.04 -27.57 -32.88
C THR A 477 72.81 -26.37 -31.93
N THR A 478 73.79 -26.15 -31.03
CA THR A 478 74.33 -24.87 -30.49
C THR A 478 73.46 -23.71 -29.92
N ARG A 479 73.14 -23.82 -28.61
CA ARG A 479 73.57 -22.92 -27.47
C ARG A 479 73.15 -21.38 -27.47
N PRO A 480 73.55 -20.52 -26.49
CA PRO A 480 72.59 -19.79 -25.61
C PRO A 480 72.77 -18.23 -25.69
N PRO A 481 72.33 -17.34 -24.72
CA PRO A 481 71.56 -17.54 -23.48
C PRO A 481 70.41 -16.53 -23.17
N ASN A 482 69.45 -16.92 -22.31
CA ASN A 482 69.02 -16.10 -21.15
C ASN A 482 67.96 -16.78 -20.24
N VAL A 483 68.02 -16.44 -18.93
CA VAL A 483 66.98 -16.43 -17.86
C VAL A 483 65.99 -17.63 -17.73
N PRO A 484 65.80 -18.22 -16.53
CA PRO A 484 64.93 -19.39 -16.34
C PRO A 484 63.42 -19.05 -16.38
N PRO A 485 62.58 -19.82 -17.11
CA PRO A 485 61.14 -19.73 -17.00
C PRO A 485 60.66 -20.33 -15.66
N LYS A 486 59.81 -19.57 -14.94
CA LYS A 486 59.14 -20.07 -13.72
C LYS A 486 58.19 -21.23 -14.06
N PRO A 487 58.02 -22.23 -13.18
CA PRO A 487 57.07 -23.33 -13.42
C PRO A 487 55.66 -22.75 -13.58
N GLN A 488 55.02 -23.05 -14.72
CA GLN A 488 53.66 -22.62 -14.99
C GLN A 488 52.71 -23.30 -14.00
N LYS A 489 52.07 -22.50 -13.14
CA LYS A 489 50.93 -22.96 -12.35
C LYS A 489 49.80 -23.29 -13.35
N HIS A 490 49.37 -24.55 -13.39
CA HIS A 490 48.04 -24.89 -13.92
C HIS A 490 46.98 -24.23 -13.03
N ARG A 491 46.68 -22.96 -13.30
CA ARG A 491 45.40 -22.36 -12.91
C ARG A 491 44.30 -23.21 -13.54
N LYS A 492 43.32 -23.62 -12.75
CA LYS A 492 42.03 -24.05 -13.30
C LYS A 492 41.53 -22.93 -14.22
N SER A 493 41.06 -23.29 -15.41
CA SER A 493 40.36 -22.34 -16.28
C SER A 493 39.17 -21.77 -15.51
N ARG A 494 39.16 -20.45 -15.33
CA ARG A 494 37.89 -19.73 -15.27
C ARG A 494 37.25 -19.84 -16.67
N PRO A 495 35.91 -19.74 -16.81
CA PRO A 495 35.35 -19.36 -18.09
C PRO A 495 36.08 -18.08 -18.52
N ARG A 496 36.69 -18.14 -19.69
CA ARG A 496 37.30 -16.99 -20.34
C ARG A 496 36.31 -16.58 -21.41
N SER A 497 35.98 -15.29 -21.47
CA SER A 497 35.16 -14.78 -22.57
C SER A 497 35.83 -15.15 -23.90
N GLN A 498 35.03 -15.20 -24.97
CA GLN A 498 35.48 -15.44 -26.33
C GLN A 498 36.61 -14.46 -26.73
N TYR A 499 36.57 -13.26 -26.17
CA TYR A 499 37.64 -12.25 -26.18
C TYR A 499 38.52 -12.41 -24.93
N ASN A 500 39.84 -12.30 -25.07
CA ASN A 500 40.78 -12.80 -24.06
C ASN A 500 40.88 -11.97 -22.75
N ALA A 501 40.10 -10.89 -22.64
CA ALA A 501 39.96 -9.96 -21.52
C ALA A 501 38.82 -10.36 -20.54
N LYS A 502 38.51 -9.50 -19.56
CA LYS A 502 37.26 -9.59 -18.76
C LYS A 502 36.23 -8.62 -19.34
N LEU A 503 34.95 -8.94 -19.27
CA LEU A 503 33.87 -8.00 -19.60
C LEU A 503 33.54 -7.09 -18.40
N PHE A 504 33.11 -7.67 -17.27
CA PHE A 504 32.93 -6.94 -16.01
C PHE A 504 34.21 -6.96 -15.17
N ASN A 505 34.38 -5.94 -14.31
CA ASN A 505 35.52 -5.77 -13.41
C ASN A 505 36.85 -5.76 -14.15
N GLY A 506 36.88 -5.15 -15.34
CA GLY A 506 38.03 -5.00 -16.23
C GLY A 506 38.10 -3.59 -16.85
N ASP A 507 39.20 -3.30 -17.52
CA ASP A 507 39.45 -2.01 -18.16
C ASP A 507 38.81 -1.92 -19.56
N LEU A 508 38.12 -0.80 -19.82
CA LEU A 508 37.35 -0.58 -21.05
C LEU A 508 38.25 -0.42 -22.29
N GLU A 509 39.38 0.29 -22.17
CA GLU A 509 40.31 0.48 -23.29
C GLU A 509 40.95 -0.86 -23.70
N THR A 510 41.35 -1.66 -22.71
CA THR A 510 41.86 -3.02 -22.90
C THR A 510 40.80 -3.93 -23.53
N PHE A 511 39.54 -3.87 -23.07
CA PHE A 511 38.46 -4.68 -23.66
C PHE A 511 38.18 -4.31 -25.13
N VAL A 512 38.04 -3.02 -25.45
CA VAL A 512 37.83 -2.54 -26.84
C VAL A 512 38.97 -2.98 -27.75
N LYS A 513 40.22 -2.92 -27.25
CA LYS A 513 41.43 -3.32 -27.99
C LYS A 513 41.56 -4.83 -28.20
N ASP A 514 41.24 -5.64 -27.20
CA ASP A 514 41.36 -7.11 -27.26
C ASP A 514 40.15 -7.80 -27.94
N SER A 515 39.00 -7.13 -28.03
CA SER A 515 37.80 -7.63 -28.71
C SER A 515 37.61 -7.10 -30.13
N GLY A 516 38.14 -5.91 -30.43
CA GLY A 516 37.85 -5.17 -31.66
C GLY A 516 36.49 -4.46 -31.68
N GLN A 517 35.67 -4.61 -30.63
CA GLN A 517 34.35 -3.98 -30.52
C GLN A 517 34.49 -2.53 -30.07
N VAL A 518 34.10 -1.57 -30.91
CA VAL A 518 34.24 -0.13 -30.60
C VAL A 518 33.23 0.32 -29.53
N ILE A 519 32.02 -0.24 -29.55
CA ILE A 519 31.08 -0.26 -28.42
C ILE A 519 31.04 -1.72 -27.91
N PRO A 520 31.20 -1.98 -26.60
CA PRO A 520 31.07 -3.35 -26.08
C PRO A 520 29.66 -3.91 -26.32
N LEU A 521 29.56 -5.17 -26.79
CA LEU A 521 28.29 -5.80 -27.18
C LEU A 521 27.19 -5.75 -26.09
N ILE A 522 27.57 -5.76 -24.81
CA ILE A 522 26.65 -5.60 -23.68
C ILE A 522 26.02 -4.20 -23.60
N VAL A 523 26.79 -3.15 -23.90
CA VAL A 523 26.30 -1.77 -23.92
C VAL A 523 25.35 -1.59 -25.10
N GLU A 524 25.76 -2.07 -26.27
CA GLU A 524 24.98 -2.05 -27.51
C GLU A 524 23.66 -2.83 -27.37
N SER A 525 23.71 -4.07 -26.90
CA SER A 525 22.52 -4.94 -26.81
C SER A 525 21.53 -4.50 -25.73
N CYS A 526 22.00 -4.05 -24.56
CA CYS A 526 21.11 -3.49 -23.53
C CYS A 526 20.49 -2.16 -24.00
N ILE A 527 21.23 -1.31 -24.71
CA ILE A 527 20.67 -0.06 -25.28
C ILE A 527 19.68 -0.37 -26.39
N ARG A 528 19.96 -1.32 -27.30
CA ARG A 528 18.99 -1.79 -28.32
C ARG A 528 17.69 -2.26 -27.67
N PHE A 529 17.77 -3.14 -26.68
CA PHE A 529 16.60 -3.71 -26.02
C PHE A 529 15.77 -2.65 -25.28
N ILE A 530 16.41 -1.71 -24.57
CA ILE A 530 15.70 -0.62 -23.89
C ILE A 530 15.13 0.40 -24.90
N ASN A 531 15.77 0.58 -26.06
CA ASN A 531 15.25 1.42 -27.14
C ASN A 531 14.03 0.81 -27.85
N LEU A 532 13.93 -0.52 -27.91
CA LEU A 532 12.80 -1.22 -28.53
C LEU A 532 11.61 -1.41 -27.58
N TYR A 533 11.87 -1.68 -26.29
CA TYR A 533 10.84 -2.12 -25.34
C TYR A 533 10.72 -1.29 -24.05
N GLY A 534 11.61 -0.30 -23.84
CA GLY A 534 11.76 0.38 -22.56
C GLY A 534 11.68 1.91 -22.59
N LEU A 535 11.44 2.54 -23.75
CA LEU A 535 11.38 4.01 -23.86
C LEU A 535 10.22 4.61 -23.04
N GLN A 536 9.08 3.93 -22.98
CA GLN A 536 7.87 4.37 -22.26
C GLN A 536 7.76 3.75 -20.85
N HIS A 537 8.70 2.88 -20.45
CA HIS A 537 8.57 2.09 -19.23
C HIS A 537 8.80 2.92 -17.95
N GLN A 538 7.77 2.99 -17.10
CA GLN A 538 7.75 3.89 -15.95
C GLN A 538 8.89 3.59 -14.95
N GLY A 539 9.69 4.62 -14.65
CA GLY A 539 10.79 4.53 -13.69
C GLY A 539 11.97 3.69 -14.17
N ILE A 540 12.13 3.48 -15.49
CA ILE A 540 13.31 2.81 -16.08
C ILE A 540 14.63 3.37 -15.50
N PHE A 541 15.59 2.49 -15.20
CA PHE A 541 16.81 2.78 -14.41
C PHE A 541 16.62 3.24 -12.94
N ARG A 542 15.46 3.73 -12.51
CA ARG A 542 15.16 4.05 -11.09
C ARG A 542 14.66 2.83 -10.33
N VAL A 543 13.75 2.07 -10.93
CA VAL A 543 13.33 0.74 -10.47
C VAL A 543 14.51 -0.24 -10.59
N SER A 544 14.54 -1.26 -9.73
CA SER A 544 15.56 -2.32 -9.73
C SER A 544 14.95 -3.63 -10.18
N GLY A 545 15.46 -4.22 -11.27
CA GLY A 545 15.05 -5.54 -11.72
C GLY A 545 15.55 -6.68 -10.84
N SER A 546 15.07 -7.89 -11.16
CA SER A 546 15.37 -9.12 -10.41
C SER A 546 16.87 -9.35 -10.31
N GLN A 547 17.39 -9.46 -9.09
CA GLN A 547 18.83 -9.67 -8.88
C GLN A 547 19.30 -11.05 -9.34
N VAL A 548 18.40 -12.03 -9.48
CA VAL A 548 18.70 -13.33 -10.09
C VAL A 548 18.93 -13.14 -11.59
N GLU A 549 17.96 -12.57 -12.29
CA GLU A 549 18.00 -12.36 -13.74
C GLU A 549 19.11 -11.38 -14.17
N VAL A 550 19.34 -10.29 -13.42
CA VAL A 550 20.47 -9.38 -13.61
C VAL A 550 21.79 -10.14 -13.57
N ASN A 551 21.94 -11.11 -12.67
CA ASN A 551 23.14 -11.95 -12.62
C ASN A 551 23.19 -12.95 -13.77
N ASP A 552 22.08 -13.55 -14.17
CA ASP A 552 22.06 -14.54 -15.26
C ASP A 552 22.30 -13.93 -16.65
N ILE A 553 21.67 -12.79 -16.97
CA ILE A 553 21.96 -11.99 -18.18
C ILE A 553 23.45 -11.59 -18.18
N LYS A 554 23.97 -11.07 -17.06
CA LYS A 554 25.41 -10.79 -16.89
C LYS A 554 26.26 -12.03 -17.16
N ASN A 555 25.89 -13.19 -16.59
CA ASN A 555 26.68 -14.41 -16.68
C ASN A 555 26.69 -14.96 -18.11
N SER A 556 25.62 -14.76 -18.89
CA SER A 556 25.56 -15.08 -20.33
C SER A 556 26.52 -14.19 -21.13
N PHE A 557 26.51 -12.88 -20.91
CA PHE A 557 27.50 -11.97 -21.52
C PHE A 557 28.95 -12.30 -21.10
N GLU A 558 29.20 -12.74 -19.85
CA GLU A 558 30.53 -13.22 -19.42
C GLU A 558 30.97 -14.54 -20.08
N ARG A 559 30.03 -15.40 -20.51
CA ARG A 559 30.33 -16.59 -21.35
C ARG A 559 30.63 -16.21 -22.81
N GLY A 560 30.21 -15.02 -23.26
CA GLY A 560 30.27 -14.59 -24.66
C GLY A 560 28.99 -14.85 -25.46
N GLU A 561 27.90 -15.16 -24.78
CA GLU A 561 26.56 -15.27 -25.36
C GLU A 561 25.87 -13.90 -25.33
N ASN A 562 24.98 -13.62 -26.29
CA ASN A 562 24.11 -12.45 -26.24
C ASN A 562 22.66 -12.89 -25.93
N PRO A 563 22.20 -12.81 -24.66
CA PRO A 563 20.83 -13.17 -24.30
C PRO A 563 19.77 -12.19 -24.85
N LEU A 564 20.17 -11.01 -25.35
CA LEU A 564 19.30 -9.96 -25.88
C LEU A 564 19.35 -9.89 -27.43
N ALA A 565 19.72 -11.01 -28.07
CA ALA A 565 19.81 -11.11 -29.52
C ALA A 565 18.44 -11.34 -30.19
N ASP A 566 17.59 -12.18 -29.58
CA ASP A 566 16.30 -12.57 -30.15
C ASP A 566 15.15 -11.69 -29.63
N ASP A 567 14.35 -11.17 -30.56
CA ASP A 567 13.22 -10.24 -30.29
C ASP A 567 11.98 -10.94 -29.68
N GLN A 568 12.14 -12.19 -29.21
CA GLN A 568 11.16 -12.97 -28.44
C GLN A 568 11.60 -13.21 -26.98
N SER A 569 12.68 -12.58 -26.53
CA SER A 569 13.19 -12.76 -25.17
C SER A 569 12.34 -12.03 -24.12
N ASN A 570 11.59 -12.80 -23.33
CA ASN A 570 10.74 -12.30 -22.22
C ASN A 570 11.56 -11.84 -20.99
N HIS A 571 12.60 -11.03 -21.21
CA HIS A 571 13.45 -10.48 -20.15
C HIS A 571 12.84 -9.22 -19.52
N ASP A 572 12.92 -9.09 -18.18
CA ASP A 572 12.44 -7.88 -17.53
C ASP A 572 13.29 -6.67 -17.93
N ILE A 573 12.62 -5.60 -18.32
CA ILE A 573 13.22 -4.36 -18.78
C ILE A 573 14.00 -3.66 -17.65
N ASN A 574 13.58 -3.82 -16.38
CA ASN A 574 14.31 -3.31 -15.22
C ASN A 574 15.56 -4.15 -14.93
N SER A 575 15.55 -5.46 -15.21
CA SER A 575 16.72 -6.34 -15.15
C SER A 575 17.74 -5.95 -16.22
N VAL A 576 17.33 -5.73 -17.48
CA VAL A 576 18.21 -5.25 -18.55
C VAL A 576 18.82 -3.88 -18.22
N ALA A 577 18.01 -2.94 -17.70
CA ALA A 577 18.49 -1.65 -17.21
C ALA A 577 19.43 -1.79 -15.99
N GLY A 578 19.21 -2.80 -15.14
CA GLY A 578 20.08 -3.18 -14.04
C GLY A 578 21.46 -3.65 -14.52
N VAL A 579 21.50 -4.51 -15.53
CA VAL A 579 22.73 -5.03 -16.15
C VAL A 579 23.56 -3.91 -16.77
N LEU A 580 22.94 -2.98 -17.49
CA LEU A 580 23.65 -1.84 -18.09
C LEU A 580 24.31 -0.93 -17.03
N LYS A 581 23.60 -0.62 -15.94
CA LYS A 581 24.17 0.10 -14.78
C LYS A 581 25.30 -0.70 -14.13
N LEU A 582 25.12 -2.00 -13.94
CA LEU A 582 26.09 -2.90 -13.31
C LEU A 582 27.39 -3.00 -14.12
N TYR A 583 27.31 -2.96 -15.46
CA TYR A 583 28.49 -2.93 -16.34
C TYR A 583 29.34 -1.68 -16.09
N PHE A 584 28.76 -0.48 -16.19
CA PHE A 584 29.50 0.77 -16.00
C PHE A 584 30.01 0.96 -14.57
N ARG A 585 29.21 0.60 -13.56
CA ARG A 585 29.63 0.59 -12.14
C ARG A 585 30.79 -0.37 -11.88
N GLY A 586 30.87 -1.44 -12.67
CA GLY A 586 31.86 -2.51 -12.58
C GLY A 586 33.08 -2.34 -13.49
N LEU A 587 33.36 -1.16 -14.04
CA LEU A 587 34.61 -0.93 -14.79
C LEU A 587 35.81 -0.77 -13.84
N GLU A 588 36.98 -1.29 -14.22
CA GLU A 588 38.22 -1.18 -13.45
C GLU A 588 38.70 0.29 -13.35
N ASN A 589 38.49 1.05 -14.44
CA ASN A 589 38.54 2.51 -14.47
C ASN A 589 37.10 3.03 -14.72
N PRO A 590 36.49 3.82 -13.80
CA PRO A 590 35.15 4.39 -14.01
C PRO A 590 35.10 5.28 -15.26
N LEU A 591 33.92 5.39 -15.88
CA LEU A 591 33.77 6.10 -17.16
C LEU A 591 34.25 7.57 -17.06
N PHE A 592 33.98 8.24 -15.94
CA PHE A 592 34.68 9.48 -15.56
C PHE A 592 35.83 9.15 -14.59
N PRO A 593 37.11 9.30 -14.98
CA PRO A 593 38.24 8.97 -14.12
C PRO A 593 38.29 9.84 -12.85
N LYS A 594 38.69 9.23 -11.73
CA LYS A 594 38.67 9.86 -10.39
C LYS A 594 39.57 11.11 -10.32
N GLU A 595 40.60 11.14 -11.16
CA GLU A 595 41.55 12.24 -11.33
C GLU A 595 40.87 13.51 -11.88
N ARG A 596 39.78 13.36 -12.64
CA ARG A 596 38.98 14.45 -13.22
C ARG A 596 37.81 14.90 -12.35
N PHE A 597 37.56 14.23 -11.22
CA PHE A 597 36.42 14.54 -10.36
C PHE A 597 36.40 16.01 -9.90
N ASN A 598 37.53 16.51 -9.39
CA ASN A 598 37.65 17.90 -8.93
C ASN A 598 37.51 18.91 -10.08
N ASP A 599 38.10 18.61 -11.25
CA ASP A 599 38.00 19.46 -12.44
C ASP A 599 36.53 19.61 -12.86
N LEU A 600 35.79 18.49 -12.94
CA LEU A 600 34.38 18.44 -13.35
C LEU A 600 33.46 19.13 -12.33
N ILE A 601 33.60 18.85 -11.03
CA ILE A 601 32.81 19.50 -9.98
C ILE A 601 33.04 21.02 -9.94
N SER A 602 34.23 21.51 -10.34
CA SER A 602 34.51 22.95 -10.41
C SER A 602 33.63 23.68 -11.45
N CYS A 603 33.23 23.01 -12.54
CA CYS A 603 32.42 23.61 -13.61
C CYS A 603 31.03 24.07 -13.15
N ILE A 604 30.52 23.55 -12.03
CA ILE A 604 29.19 23.92 -11.48
C ILE A 604 29.16 25.40 -11.06
N ARG A 605 30.32 25.99 -10.75
CA ARG A 605 30.47 27.43 -10.45
C ARG A 605 30.33 28.34 -11.68
N ILE A 606 30.10 27.77 -12.86
CA ILE A 606 29.77 28.50 -14.09
C ILE A 606 28.24 28.49 -14.19
N ASP A 607 27.61 29.65 -13.98
CA ASP A 607 26.15 29.79 -14.01
C ASP A 607 25.56 29.61 -15.42
N ASN A 608 26.30 30.03 -16.45
CA ASN A 608 25.90 29.85 -17.84
C ASN A 608 26.07 28.37 -18.28
N LEU A 609 24.96 27.66 -18.49
CA LEU A 609 24.94 26.25 -18.87
C LEU A 609 25.70 25.95 -20.18
N TYR A 610 25.72 26.88 -21.14
CA TYR A 610 26.45 26.71 -22.39
C TYR A 610 27.97 26.84 -22.20
N GLU A 611 28.42 27.82 -21.42
CA GLU A 611 29.84 27.94 -21.05
C GLU A 611 30.30 26.77 -20.16
N ARG A 612 29.42 26.28 -19.29
CA ARG A 612 29.64 25.06 -18.49
C ARG A 612 29.80 23.84 -19.40
N ALA A 613 28.93 23.66 -20.38
CA ALA A 613 29.04 22.58 -21.37
C ALA A 613 30.35 22.66 -22.17
N LEU A 614 30.77 23.84 -22.61
CA LEU A 614 32.07 24.03 -23.28
C LEU A 614 33.28 23.73 -22.38
N HIS A 615 33.20 24.05 -21.08
CA HIS A 615 34.25 23.66 -20.12
C HIS A 615 34.28 22.15 -19.89
N ILE A 616 33.11 21.49 -19.79
CA ILE A 616 33.02 20.03 -19.69
C ILE A 616 33.58 19.37 -20.96
N ARG A 617 33.23 19.85 -22.18
CA ARG A 617 33.85 19.40 -23.45
C ARG A 617 35.37 19.46 -23.38
N LYS A 618 35.93 20.59 -22.97
CA LYS A 618 37.38 20.77 -22.83
C LYS A 618 38.04 19.75 -21.88
N LEU A 619 37.36 19.32 -20.82
CA LEU A 619 37.85 18.29 -19.91
C LEU A 619 37.71 16.87 -20.50
N LEU A 620 36.55 16.53 -21.05
CA LEU A 620 36.28 15.19 -21.59
C LEU A 620 37.11 14.89 -22.84
N LEU A 621 37.43 15.88 -23.67
CA LEU A 621 38.36 15.73 -24.80
C LEU A 621 39.81 15.39 -24.40
N THR A 622 40.13 15.29 -23.10
CA THR A 622 41.40 14.74 -22.61
C THR A 622 41.36 13.23 -22.30
N LEU A 623 40.20 12.58 -22.50
CA LEU A 623 40.02 11.14 -22.27
C LEU A 623 40.36 10.29 -23.51
N PRO A 624 40.63 8.98 -23.36
CA PRO A 624 40.92 8.09 -24.49
C PRO A 624 39.78 8.03 -25.52
N ARG A 625 40.12 7.88 -26.80
CA ARG A 625 39.15 7.85 -27.92
C ARG A 625 38.08 6.77 -27.75
N SER A 626 38.45 5.59 -27.23
CA SER A 626 37.53 4.49 -26.90
C SER A 626 36.48 4.90 -25.86
N VAL A 627 36.92 5.51 -24.75
CA VAL A 627 36.04 6.02 -23.68
C VAL A 627 35.10 7.10 -24.22
N LEU A 628 35.61 8.03 -25.04
CA LEU A 628 34.82 9.10 -25.64
C LEU A 628 33.72 8.60 -26.60
N ILE A 629 33.98 7.56 -27.39
CA ILE A 629 32.96 6.97 -28.28
C ILE A 629 31.85 6.28 -27.46
N VAL A 630 32.22 5.53 -26.42
CA VAL A 630 31.24 4.91 -25.50
C VAL A 630 30.43 5.97 -24.71
N MET A 631 31.06 7.07 -24.28
CA MET A 631 30.34 8.20 -23.70
C MET A 631 29.36 8.83 -24.68
N ARG A 632 29.80 9.12 -25.92
CA ARG A 632 28.94 9.74 -26.96
C ARG A 632 27.71 8.87 -27.24
N TYR A 633 27.88 7.55 -27.30
CA TYR A 633 26.79 6.59 -27.51
C TYR A 633 25.83 6.57 -26.30
N LEU A 634 26.34 6.42 -25.08
CA LEU A 634 25.53 6.37 -23.86
C LEU A 634 24.74 7.66 -23.61
N PHE A 635 25.37 8.83 -23.74
CA PHE A 635 24.70 10.10 -23.43
C PHE A 635 23.70 10.54 -24.51
N ALA A 636 23.89 10.15 -25.78
CA ALA A 636 22.87 10.31 -26.80
C ALA A 636 21.63 9.44 -26.53
N PHE A 637 21.82 8.17 -26.10
CA PHE A 637 20.73 7.31 -25.65
C PHE A 637 20.01 7.87 -24.42
N LEU A 638 20.74 8.32 -23.38
CA LEU A 638 20.11 8.91 -22.18
C LEU A 638 19.38 10.22 -22.49
N ASN A 639 19.83 11.01 -23.46
CA ASN A 639 19.07 12.16 -23.94
C ASN A 639 17.78 11.71 -24.65
N HIS A 640 17.85 10.75 -25.56
CA HIS A 640 16.66 10.24 -26.27
C HIS A 640 15.62 9.66 -25.29
N LEU A 641 16.05 8.85 -24.32
CA LEU A 641 15.18 8.31 -23.28
C LEU A 641 14.48 9.40 -22.46
N SER A 642 15.16 10.52 -22.20
CA SER A 642 14.58 11.66 -21.47
C SER A 642 13.53 12.45 -22.28
N GLN A 643 13.43 12.22 -23.59
CA GLN A 643 12.39 12.83 -24.45
C GLN A 643 11.02 12.18 -24.25
N TYR A 644 10.95 10.99 -23.64
CA TYR A 644 9.74 10.26 -23.22
C TYR A 644 9.46 10.41 -21.71
N SER A 645 9.95 11.48 -21.07
CA SER A 645 9.87 11.65 -19.61
C SER A 645 8.48 12.03 -19.08
N ASP A 646 7.55 12.35 -19.98
CA ASP A 646 6.10 12.41 -19.75
C ASP A 646 5.50 11.01 -19.48
N GLU A 647 5.94 9.99 -20.22
CA GLU A 647 5.49 8.60 -20.03
C GLU A 647 6.33 7.85 -18.99
N ASN A 648 7.66 7.81 -19.19
CA ASN A 648 8.56 6.99 -18.39
C ASN A 648 8.95 7.62 -17.03
N MET A 649 8.54 8.86 -16.74
CA MET A 649 8.83 9.62 -15.51
C MET A 649 10.33 9.89 -15.24
N MET A 650 11.21 9.70 -16.22
CA MET A 650 12.67 9.78 -16.08
C MET A 650 13.27 10.96 -16.86
N ASP A 651 13.05 12.16 -16.33
CA ASP A 651 13.67 13.40 -16.83
C ASP A 651 15.22 13.37 -16.71
N PRO A 652 15.95 14.33 -17.32
CA PRO A 652 17.41 14.38 -17.25
C PRO A 652 18.01 14.49 -15.83
N TYR A 653 17.22 14.89 -14.83
CA TYR A 653 17.66 14.95 -13.44
C TYR A 653 17.47 13.60 -12.72
N ASN A 654 16.34 12.92 -12.94
CA ASN A 654 16.07 11.57 -12.46
C ASN A 654 17.06 10.55 -13.05
N LEU A 655 17.37 10.66 -14.34
CA LEU A 655 18.44 9.87 -14.97
C LEU A 655 19.81 10.19 -14.38
N ALA A 656 20.11 11.47 -14.11
CA ALA A 656 21.37 11.86 -13.48
C ALA A 656 21.51 11.38 -12.01
N ILE A 657 20.42 11.25 -11.26
CA ILE A 657 20.41 10.59 -9.93
C ILE A 657 20.80 9.10 -10.06
N CYS A 658 20.28 8.41 -11.09
CA CYS A 658 20.54 6.98 -11.29
C CYS A 658 21.94 6.68 -11.86
N PHE A 659 22.43 7.52 -12.79
CA PHE A 659 23.73 7.35 -13.43
C PHE A 659 24.88 8.09 -12.74
N GLY A 660 24.63 9.12 -11.94
CA GLY A 660 25.65 9.89 -11.21
C GLY A 660 26.61 9.02 -10.38
N PRO A 661 26.10 8.25 -9.39
CA PRO A 661 26.91 7.32 -8.59
C PRO A 661 27.54 6.18 -9.41
N THR A 662 26.95 5.86 -10.57
CA THR A 662 27.34 4.75 -11.45
C THR A 662 28.52 5.11 -12.34
N LEU A 663 28.55 6.34 -12.89
CA LEU A 663 29.55 6.79 -13.86
C LEU A 663 30.69 7.60 -13.23
N MET A 664 30.39 8.39 -12.19
CA MET A 664 31.35 9.32 -11.55
C MET A 664 31.36 9.12 -10.02
N PRO A 665 31.94 8.00 -9.52
CA PRO A 665 31.97 7.69 -8.10
C PRO A 665 32.85 8.67 -7.31
N VAL A 666 32.32 9.18 -6.19
CA VAL A 666 33.01 10.14 -5.31
C VAL A 666 34.31 9.51 -4.74
N PRO A 667 35.47 10.20 -4.80
CA PRO A 667 36.71 9.72 -4.17
C PRO A 667 36.61 9.64 -2.65
N GLU A 668 37.21 8.60 -2.04
CA GLU A 668 37.19 8.28 -0.59
C GLU A 668 37.69 9.39 0.35
N ILE A 669 38.31 10.45 -0.20
CA ILE A 669 38.87 11.59 0.51
C ILE A 669 37.79 12.70 0.70
N GLN A 670 36.64 12.60 0.06
CA GLN A 670 35.57 13.60 0.07
C GLN A 670 34.27 13.05 0.67
N ASP A 671 33.47 13.94 1.27
CA ASP A 671 32.17 13.57 1.81
C ASP A 671 31.19 13.24 0.68
N GLN A 672 30.72 11.99 0.67
CA GLN A 672 29.84 11.47 -0.37
C GLN A 672 28.50 12.22 -0.44
N VAL A 673 27.99 12.71 0.69
CA VAL A 673 26.66 13.34 0.76
C VAL A 673 26.67 14.73 0.12
N SER A 674 27.61 15.59 0.51
CA SER A 674 27.72 16.95 -0.05
C SER A 674 28.19 16.96 -1.51
N CYS A 675 28.97 15.97 -1.96
CA CYS A 675 29.34 15.82 -3.36
C CYS A 675 28.19 15.32 -4.25
N GLN A 676 27.20 14.56 -3.73
CA GLN A 676 26.22 13.89 -4.61
C GLN A 676 25.35 14.84 -5.43
N ALA A 677 24.86 15.95 -4.86
CA ALA A 677 24.08 16.94 -5.60
C ALA A 677 24.89 17.57 -6.75
N HIS A 678 26.18 17.78 -6.52
CA HIS A 678 27.12 18.30 -7.50
C HIS A 678 27.40 17.29 -8.64
N VAL A 679 27.55 16.01 -8.30
CA VAL A 679 27.67 14.91 -9.28
C VAL A 679 26.44 14.86 -10.20
N ASN A 680 25.23 14.96 -9.62
CA ASN A 680 23.98 14.90 -10.37
C ASN A 680 23.85 16.07 -11.38
N GLU A 681 24.14 17.30 -10.98
CA GLU A 681 24.06 18.46 -11.89
C GLU A 681 25.09 18.39 -13.04
N ILE A 682 26.28 17.81 -12.82
CA ILE A 682 27.23 17.56 -13.92
C ILE A 682 26.68 16.51 -14.90
N VAL A 683 26.20 15.37 -14.42
CA VAL A 683 25.66 14.32 -15.30
C VAL A 683 24.42 14.79 -16.05
N LYS A 684 23.53 15.55 -15.41
CA LYS A 684 22.40 16.24 -16.05
C LYS A 684 22.85 17.23 -17.12
N THR A 685 23.86 18.06 -16.84
CA THR A 685 24.43 18.99 -17.84
C THR A 685 24.94 18.22 -19.07
N ILE A 686 25.54 17.03 -18.87
CA ILE A 686 26.04 16.18 -19.96
C ILE A 686 24.89 15.51 -20.75
N ILE A 687 23.83 15.05 -20.09
CA ILE A 687 22.63 14.51 -20.77
C ILE A 687 21.97 15.59 -21.63
N VAL A 688 21.73 16.79 -21.08
CA VAL A 688 21.02 17.87 -21.79
C VAL A 688 21.84 18.45 -22.95
N HIS A 689 23.17 18.55 -22.81
CA HIS A 689 24.03 19.20 -23.81
C HIS A 689 24.99 18.23 -24.53
N HIS A 690 24.64 16.94 -24.69
CA HIS A 690 25.54 15.93 -25.25
C HIS A 690 26.07 16.29 -26.65
N GLU A 691 25.26 16.87 -27.53
CA GLU A 691 25.67 17.34 -28.87
C GLU A 691 26.69 18.50 -28.80
N THR A 692 26.58 19.37 -27.80
CA THR A 692 27.55 20.44 -27.57
C THR A 692 28.84 19.91 -26.96
N ILE A 693 28.76 18.81 -26.18
CA ILE A 693 29.85 18.29 -25.35
C ILE A 693 30.73 17.25 -26.06
N PHE A 694 30.13 16.34 -26.84
CA PHE A 694 30.84 15.31 -27.58
C PHE A 694 31.07 15.74 -29.05
N PRO A 695 32.13 15.27 -29.73
CA PRO A 695 32.34 15.58 -31.14
C PRO A 695 31.40 14.78 -32.06
N ASP A 696 30.92 15.40 -33.12
CA ASP A 696 30.14 14.77 -34.19
C ASP A 696 30.89 13.60 -34.85
N ALA A 697 30.18 12.74 -35.58
CA ALA A 697 30.77 11.65 -36.37
C ALA A 697 31.87 12.09 -37.36
N LYS A 698 31.88 13.37 -37.76
CA LYS A 698 32.90 14.00 -38.62
C LYS A 698 34.19 14.34 -37.87
N GLU A 699 34.12 14.56 -36.56
CA GLU A 699 35.26 14.87 -35.68
C GLU A 699 35.74 13.62 -34.90
N LEU A 700 34.82 12.70 -34.57
CA LEU A 700 35.05 11.48 -33.81
C LEU A 700 34.38 10.27 -34.46
N GLU A 701 35.05 9.75 -35.49
CA GLU A 701 34.73 8.50 -36.19
C GLU A 701 34.58 7.32 -35.20
N GLY A 702 33.49 6.57 -35.35
CA GLY A 702 33.07 5.46 -34.47
C GLY A 702 31.55 5.42 -34.37
N PRO A 703 30.94 4.29 -33.94
CA PRO A 703 29.48 4.11 -33.95
C PRO A 703 28.71 5.27 -33.31
N VAL A 704 27.58 5.63 -33.91
CA VAL A 704 26.65 6.65 -33.40
C VAL A 704 25.42 5.91 -32.88
N TYR A 705 24.77 6.47 -31.86
CA TYR A 705 23.49 5.98 -31.40
C TYR A 705 22.39 6.57 -32.30
N GLU A 706 21.57 5.71 -32.88
CA GLU A 706 20.47 6.06 -33.77
C GLU A 706 19.14 5.73 -33.07
N LYS A 707 18.13 6.59 -33.25
CA LYS A 707 16.86 6.51 -32.50
C LYS A 707 16.01 5.30 -32.92
N CYS A 708 16.04 4.95 -34.19
CA CYS A 708 15.35 3.79 -34.75
C CYS A 708 16.36 2.64 -34.88
N MET A 709 16.12 1.52 -34.19
CA MET A 709 17.00 0.34 -34.17
C MET A 709 16.25 -0.92 -34.64
N ALA A 710 15.36 -0.73 -35.62
CA ALA A 710 14.67 -1.77 -36.38
C ALA A 710 14.78 -1.39 -37.87
N GLY A 711 14.99 -2.37 -38.74
CA GLY A 711 15.13 -2.14 -40.19
C GLY A 711 13.79 -2.29 -40.91
N ASP A 712 13.46 -1.27 -41.73
CA ASP A 712 12.49 -1.14 -42.84
C ASP A 712 11.09 -1.81 -42.83
N ASP A 713 10.81 -2.86 -42.04
CA ASP A 713 9.61 -3.72 -42.17
C ASP A 713 8.66 -3.69 -40.94
N TYR A 714 8.69 -2.63 -40.10
CA TYR A 714 7.60 -2.38 -39.12
C TYR A 714 7.46 -0.92 -38.68
N CYS A 715 6.90 -0.06 -39.53
CA CYS A 715 6.54 1.31 -39.14
C CYS A 715 5.36 1.85 -39.96
N ASP A 716 4.14 1.49 -39.56
CA ASP A 716 2.95 2.28 -39.89
C ASP A 716 2.00 2.28 -38.69
N SER A 717 1.72 3.47 -38.15
CA SER A 717 0.88 3.68 -36.96
C SER A 717 0.01 4.91 -37.23
N PRO A 718 -1.33 4.80 -37.27
CA PRO A 718 -2.19 5.64 -38.12
C PRO A 718 -2.48 7.06 -37.61
N TYR A 719 -1.63 7.63 -36.74
CA TYR A 719 -1.82 8.97 -36.16
C TYR A 719 -0.53 9.81 -36.15
N SER A 720 -0.01 10.14 -37.33
CA SER A 720 1.02 11.18 -37.50
C SER A 720 1.09 11.73 -38.93
N GLU A 721 0.20 12.65 -39.28
CA GLU A 721 0.40 13.54 -40.43
C GLU A 721 0.32 15.02 -40.01
N HIS A 722 1.45 15.73 -40.14
CA HIS A 722 1.50 17.20 -40.12
C HIS A 722 1.69 17.69 -41.55
N GLY A 723 0.66 18.31 -42.11
CA GLY A 723 0.58 18.56 -43.55
C GLY A 723 1.51 19.64 -44.10
N THR A 724 1.90 19.44 -45.37
CA THR A 724 2.41 20.47 -46.29
C THR A 724 1.68 20.37 -47.64
N LEU A 725 1.74 21.44 -48.43
CA LEU A 725 0.87 21.69 -49.60
C LEU A 725 1.45 21.19 -50.94
N GLU A 726 0.55 21.09 -51.95
CA GLU A 726 0.81 20.95 -53.41
C GLU A 726 1.28 19.54 -53.91
N GLU A 727 0.75 18.96 -55.01
CA GLU A 727 -0.48 19.21 -55.81
C GLU A 727 -0.77 18.03 -56.81
N VAL A 728 -2.04 17.89 -57.26
CA VAL A 728 -2.52 17.25 -58.53
C VAL A 728 -2.57 15.69 -58.69
N ASP A 729 -3.81 15.16 -58.84
CA ASP A 729 -4.34 14.02 -59.65
C ASP A 729 -3.74 12.57 -59.53
N GLN A 730 -4.46 11.46 -59.82
CA GLN A 730 -5.81 11.24 -60.40
C GLN A 730 -6.45 9.88 -60.00
N ASP A 731 -7.79 9.89 -59.87
CA ASP A 731 -8.80 8.81 -60.05
C ASP A 731 -8.63 7.33 -59.57
N ALA A 732 -9.60 6.94 -58.71
CA ALA A 732 -10.54 5.81 -58.85
C ALA A 732 -10.40 4.53 -57.97
N GLY A 733 -11.44 4.20 -57.18
CA GLY A 733 -11.80 2.79 -56.90
C GLY A 733 -12.35 2.33 -55.53
N THR A 734 -13.49 2.85 -55.07
CA THR A 734 -14.51 2.08 -54.29
C THR A 734 -14.21 1.63 -52.83
N GLU A 735 -14.72 2.44 -51.89
CA GLU A 735 -15.18 2.13 -50.52
C GLU A 735 -16.02 0.83 -50.37
N PRO A 736 -16.02 0.17 -49.19
CA PRO A 736 -17.11 0.46 -48.23
C PRO A 736 -16.74 0.45 -46.72
N HIS A 737 -17.16 1.51 -46.02
CA HIS A 737 -17.12 1.68 -44.57
C HIS A 737 -17.80 0.58 -43.74
N THR A 738 -17.31 0.36 -42.51
CA THR A 738 -18.17 0.20 -41.32
C THR A 738 -17.56 0.86 -40.06
N SER A 739 -18.05 2.07 -39.77
CA SER A 739 -18.32 2.64 -38.43
C SER A 739 -17.24 2.65 -37.35
N GLU A 740 -16.66 3.84 -37.14
CA GLU A 740 -16.22 4.34 -35.82
C GLU A 740 -17.44 4.93 -35.07
N ASP A 741 -17.32 5.16 -33.76
CA ASP A 741 -18.37 5.75 -32.90
C ASP A 741 -17.80 7.01 -32.22
N GLU A 742 -18.24 8.20 -32.65
CA GLU A 742 -17.71 9.49 -32.16
C GLU A 742 -18.21 9.79 -30.74
N CYS A 743 -17.30 9.85 -29.77
CA CYS A 743 -17.64 10.27 -28.40
C CYS A 743 -17.81 11.79 -28.31
N GLU A 744 -18.94 12.28 -27.80
CA GLU A 744 -19.17 13.72 -27.67
C GLU A 744 -18.19 14.37 -26.65
N PRO A 745 -17.65 15.56 -26.96
CA PRO A 745 -16.62 16.18 -26.15
C PRO A 745 -17.19 16.80 -24.86
N ILE A 746 -16.59 16.46 -23.72
CA ILE A 746 -17.12 16.74 -22.37
C ILE A 746 -16.61 18.10 -21.87
N GLU A 747 -17.50 18.98 -21.40
CA GLU A 747 -17.07 20.25 -20.78
C GLU A 747 -16.51 20.05 -19.36
N ALA A 748 -15.47 20.79 -19.02
CA ALA A 748 -14.82 20.78 -17.71
C ALA A 748 -14.34 22.18 -17.31
N ILE A 749 -14.29 22.45 -16.00
CA ILE A 749 -13.87 23.75 -15.46
C ILE A 749 -12.58 23.61 -14.63
N ALA A 750 -11.60 24.47 -14.89
CA ALA A 750 -10.37 24.56 -14.15
C ALA A 750 -10.59 24.91 -12.67
N LYS A 751 -10.28 23.98 -11.77
CA LYS A 751 -10.37 24.11 -10.30
C LYS A 751 -9.26 24.97 -9.70
N PHE A 752 -8.11 24.99 -10.38
CA PHE A 752 -6.89 25.71 -10.01
C PHE A 752 -6.23 26.32 -11.26
N ASP A 753 -5.27 27.21 -11.05
CA ASP A 753 -4.36 27.65 -12.11
C ASP A 753 -3.42 26.49 -12.50
N TYR A 754 -3.25 26.25 -13.79
CA TYR A 754 -2.26 25.33 -14.32
C TYR A 754 -1.35 26.00 -15.36
N VAL A 755 -0.05 25.69 -15.29
CA VAL A 755 0.95 26.13 -16.27
C VAL A 755 1.64 24.88 -16.77
N GLY A 756 1.46 24.60 -18.06
CA GLY A 756 2.04 23.45 -18.73
C GLY A 756 3.56 23.48 -18.67
N ARG A 757 4.17 22.33 -18.40
CA ARG A 757 5.62 22.13 -18.27
C ARG A 757 6.26 21.81 -19.61
N SER A 758 5.51 21.17 -20.50
CA SER A 758 5.84 20.87 -21.89
C SER A 758 4.94 21.65 -22.87
N ALA A 759 5.29 21.63 -24.16
CA ALA A 759 4.46 22.21 -25.22
C ALA A 759 3.18 21.40 -25.52
N ARG A 760 3.03 20.19 -24.96
CA ARG A 760 1.83 19.36 -25.06
C ARG A 760 0.80 19.66 -23.97
N GLU A 761 1.17 20.35 -22.89
CA GLU A 761 0.29 20.63 -21.76
C GLU A 761 -0.42 21.97 -21.89
N LEU A 762 -1.75 21.97 -21.76
CA LEU A 762 -2.53 23.21 -21.85
C LEU A 762 -2.40 24.04 -20.58
N SER A 763 -1.92 25.28 -20.73
CA SER A 763 -1.90 26.26 -19.64
C SER A 763 -3.26 26.95 -19.51
N PHE A 764 -3.82 26.98 -18.30
CA PHE A 764 -5.14 27.55 -18.03
C PHE A 764 -5.25 28.21 -16.65
N LYS A 765 -6.26 29.05 -16.47
CA LYS A 765 -6.54 29.75 -15.21
C LYS A 765 -7.75 29.16 -14.51
N LYS A 766 -7.78 29.23 -13.18
CA LYS A 766 -8.93 28.81 -12.39
C LYS A 766 -10.20 29.49 -12.90
N GLY A 767 -11.24 28.70 -13.19
CA GLY A 767 -12.49 29.15 -13.78
C GLY A 767 -12.53 29.20 -15.31
N ALA A 768 -11.45 28.83 -16.01
CA ALA A 768 -11.51 28.59 -17.46
C ALA A 768 -12.36 27.34 -17.76
N SER A 769 -13.20 27.41 -18.81
CA SER A 769 -13.80 26.22 -19.42
C SER A 769 -12.81 25.55 -20.37
N LEU A 770 -12.85 24.24 -20.40
CA LEU A 770 -11.96 23.31 -21.08
C LEU A 770 -12.85 22.24 -21.72
N LEU A 771 -12.57 21.89 -22.97
CA LEU A 771 -13.34 20.88 -23.69
C LEU A 771 -12.51 19.60 -23.78
N LEU A 772 -12.96 18.50 -23.20
CA LEU A 772 -12.23 17.23 -23.15
C LEU A 772 -12.70 16.29 -24.26
N TYR A 773 -11.78 15.52 -24.85
CA TYR A 773 -12.10 14.54 -25.89
C TYR A 773 -12.13 13.13 -25.33
N HIS A 774 -11.02 12.68 -24.76
CA HIS A 774 -10.93 11.37 -24.12
C HIS A 774 -9.86 11.38 -23.02
N ARG A 775 -9.85 10.32 -22.21
CA ARG A 775 -8.97 10.20 -21.04
C ARG A 775 -7.69 9.45 -21.40
N ALA A 776 -6.62 10.18 -21.67
CA ALA A 776 -5.31 9.63 -22.03
C ALA A 776 -4.65 8.81 -20.90
N SER A 777 -4.94 9.11 -19.63
CA SER A 777 -4.52 8.29 -18.47
C SER A 777 -5.35 8.60 -17.22
N GLU A 778 -5.09 7.92 -16.09
CA GLU A 778 -5.77 8.21 -14.83
C GLU A 778 -5.63 9.69 -14.40
N ASP A 779 -4.46 10.30 -14.65
CA ASP A 779 -4.17 11.69 -14.27
C ASP A 779 -4.37 12.73 -15.39
N TRP A 780 -4.58 12.32 -16.65
CA TRP A 780 -4.61 13.24 -17.81
C TRP A 780 -5.74 12.96 -18.81
N TRP A 781 -6.28 14.05 -19.35
CA TRP A 781 -7.22 14.07 -20.46
C TRP A 781 -6.58 14.74 -21.67
N GLU A 782 -6.94 14.32 -22.88
CA GLU A 782 -6.78 15.17 -24.05
C GLU A 782 -7.98 16.12 -24.15
N GLY A 783 -7.71 17.37 -24.50
CA GLY A 783 -8.74 18.40 -24.63
C GLY A 783 -8.23 19.68 -25.30
N ARG A 784 -9.09 20.69 -25.31
CA ARG A 784 -8.91 21.98 -25.98
C ARG A 784 -9.12 23.14 -25.02
N HIS A 785 -8.22 24.12 -25.07
CA HIS A 785 -8.31 25.40 -24.35
C HIS A 785 -7.93 26.55 -25.27
N ASN A 786 -8.79 27.56 -25.41
CA ASN A 786 -8.60 28.72 -26.31
C ASN A 786 -8.22 28.36 -27.77
N GLY A 787 -8.66 27.21 -28.26
CA GLY A 787 -8.35 26.73 -29.63
C GLY A 787 -6.99 26.05 -29.79
N LEU A 788 -6.29 25.75 -28.70
CA LEU A 788 -5.12 24.87 -28.68
C LEU A 788 -5.53 23.52 -28.08
N ASP A 789 -5.07 22.44 -28.70
CA ASP A 789 -5.25 21.06 -28.21
C ASP A 789 -4.04 20.60 -27.39
N GLY A 790 -4.28 19.73 -26.42
CA GLY A 790 -3.23 19.14 -25.59
C GLY A 790 -3.74 18.51 -24.29
N LEU A 791 -2.79 18.16 -23.44
CA LEU A 791 -3.03 17.45 -22.18
C LEU A 791 -3.53 18.40 -21.08
N VAL A 792 -4.61 17.97 -20.42
CA VAL A 792 -5.28 18.63 -19.31
C VAL A 792 -5.20 17.72 -18.07
N PRO A 793 -4.53 18.13 -16.98
CA PRO A 793 -4.38 17.28 -15.80
C PRO A 793 -5.71 17.18 -15.03
N HIS A 794 -6.22 15.96 -14.90
CA HIS A 794 -7.52 15.63 -14.29
C HIS A 794 -7.69 16.22 -12.89
N GLN A 795 -6.62 16.20 -12.08
CA GLN A 795 -6.64 16.68 -10.70
C GLN A 795 -6.78 18.22 -10.58
N TYR A 796 -6.61 18.96 -11.68
CA TYR A 796 -6.71 20.43 -11.76
C TYR A 796 -8.06 20.91 -12.31
N ILE A 797 -8.96 20.00 -12.69
CA ILE A 797 -10.26 20.29 -13.30
C ILE A 797 -11.42 19.69 -12.50
N VAL A 798 -12.64 20.04 -12.89
CA VAL A 798 -13.88 19.34 -12.54
C VAL A 798 -14.62 19.11 -13.84
N VAL A 799 -14.89 17.86 -14.18
CA VAL A 799 -15.72 17.47 -15.33
C VAL A 799 -17.18 17.81 -15.02
N GLN A 800 -17.94 18.32 -16.00
CA GLN A 800 -19.38 18.48 -15.87
C GLN A 800 -20.07 17.25 -16.46
N ASP A 801 -20.40 16.30 -15.61
CA ASP A 801 -21.05 15.05 -16.02
C ASP A 801 -22.49 15.34 -16.49
N MET A 802 -22.79 14.97 -17.74
CA MET A 802 -24.17 14.91 -18.24
C MET A 802 -24.87 13.64 -17.76
N ASP A 803 -25.23 13.59 -16.46
CA ASP A 803 -26.47 12.93 -15.98
C ASP A 803 -26.70 13.08 -14.44
N ASP A 804 -26.57 14.29 -13.89
CA ASP A 804 -26.85 14.56 -12.47
C ASP A 804 -28.36 14.63 -12.17
N THR A 805 -29.09 13.53 -12.43
CA THR A 805 -30.54 13.40 -12.18
C THR A 805 -30.90 12.26 -11.22
N PHE A 806 -29.94 11.69 -10.46
CA PHE A 806 -30.24 10.99 -9.20
C PHE A 806 -29.00 10.73 -8.32
N SER A 807 -28.55 11.69 -7.48
CA SER A 807 -27.97 11.44 -6.12
C SER A 807 -27.45 12.66 -5.32
N ASP A 808 -27.72 13.92 -5.68
CA ASP A 808 -27.31 15.04 -4.79
C ASP A 808 -28.17 15.14 -3.52
N THR A 809 -27.75 14.46 -2.45
CA THR A 809 -28.12 14.80 -1.05
C THR A 809 -27.18 14.19 0.01
N LEU A 810 -25.86 14.38 -0.10
CA LEU A 810 -24.91 14.36 1.05
C LEU A 810 -23.44 14.60 0.63
N SER A 811 -22.95 15.85 0.68
CA SER A 811 -21.74 16.24 1.45
C SER A 811 -21.04 17.55 1.02
N GLN A 812 -21.58 18.72 1.41
CA GLN A 812 -20.73 19.87 1.77
C GLN A 812 -21.47 20.99 2.52
N LYS A 813 -21.14 21.18 3.82
CA LYS A 813 -20.77 22.51 4.36
C LYS A 813 -20.25 22.49 5.81
N ALA A 814 -18.95 22.74 5.90
CA ALA A 814 -18.20 23.48 6.93
C ALA A 814 -16.82 23.67 6.27
N ASP A 815 -16.20 24.83 6.14
CA ASP A 815 -16.31 26.13 6.85
C ASP A 815 -15.70 27.24 5.94
N SER A 816 -15.95 28.56 6.03
CA SER A 816 -16.85 29.39 6.84
C SER A 816 -17.26 30.66 6.03
N GLU A 817 -18.05 31.55 6.64
CA GLU A 817 -18.57 32.80 6.05
C GLU A 817 -17.59 34.00 6.06
N ALA A 818 -17.84 34.98 5.17
CA ALA A 818 -17.71 36.43 5.47
C ALA A 818 -18.42 37.32 4.42
N SER A 819 -19.34 38.20 4.87
CA SER A 819 -19.78 39.51 4.30
C SER A 819 -19.77 39.72 2.75
N SER A 820 -20.83 40.17 2.05
CA SER A 820 -22.12 40.79 2.43
C SER A 820 -23.08 40.83 1.23
N GLY A 821 -24.41 40.87 1.44
CA GLY A 821 -25.43 41.04 0.37
C GLY A 821 -25.66 42.49 -0.07
N PRO A 822 -26.85 42.87 -0.63
CA PRO A 822 -28.13 42.11 -0.74
C PRO A 822 -28.91 42.30 -2.09
N VAL A 823 -30.19 41.84 -2.16
CA VAL A 823 -31.27 42.19 -3.14
C VAL A 823 -31.14 41.50 -4.55
N THR A 824 -32.18 40.96 -5.24
CA THR A 824 -33.67 40.99 -5.15
C THR A 824 -34.35 39.62 -5.44
N GLU A 825 -35.69 39.61 -5.45
CA GLU A 825 -36.65 38.48 -5.60
C GLU A 825 -36.93 37.95 -7.04
N ASP A 826 -37.81 36.93 -7.09
CA ASP A 826 -38.75 36.52 -8.17
C ASP A 826 -38.30 35.59 -9.31
N LYS A 827 -39.18 34.73 -9.88
CA LYS A 827 -40.28 33.88 -9.35
C LYS A 827 -40.84 32.99 -10.49
N SER A 828 -41.30 31.77 -10.14
CA SER A 828 -42.38 30.99 -10.78
C SER A 828 -42.37 30.68 -12.31
N SER A 829 -42.11 29.39 -12.61
CA SER A 829 -42.95 28.47 -13.43
C SER A 829 -43.29 28.75 -14.91
N SER A 830 -43.18 27.72 -15.77
CA SER A 830 -44.36 26.94 -16.26
C SER A 830 -44.14 26.16 -17.59
N LYS A 831 -44.08 24.82 -17.49
CA LYS A 831 -44.73 23.81 -18.36
C LYS A 831 -44.30 23.57 -19.84
N ASP A 832 -44.30 22.26 -20.15
CA ASP A 832 -44.78 21.56 -21.36
C ASP A 832 -44.21 22.00 -22.74
N MET A 833 -43.28 21.24 -23.33
CA MET A 833 -43.52 20.08 -24.21
C MET A 833 -44.09 20.40 -25.61
N ASN A 834 -43.23 20.43 -26.65
CA ASN A 834 -43.30 19.56 -27.85
C ASN A 834 -42.35 20.01 -28.98
N SER A 835 -41.47 19.09 -29.41
CA SER A 835 -40.85 19.02 -30.76
C SER A 835 -41.84 18.31 -31.75
N PRO A 836 -41.56 18.10 -33.06
CA PRO A 836 -40.37 18.36 -33.90
C PRO A 836 -40.70 19.40 -35.05
N THR A 837 -40.02 19.57 -36.19
CA THR A 837 -39.27 18.66 -37.09
C THR A 837 -38.36 19.39 -38.10
N ASP A 838 -37.31 18.67 -38.56
CA ASP A 838 -36.61 18.74 -39.87
C ASP A 838 -35.99 20.05 -40.44
N ARG A 839 -34.64 20.03 -40.45
CA ARG A 839 -33.75 19.98 -41.65
C ARG A 839 -33.70 21.11 -42.73
N HIS A 840 -32.45 21.54 -42.97
CA HIS A 840 -31.85 22.01 -44.24
C HIS A 840 -32.39 23.32 -44.88
N SER A 841 -31.65 24.08 -45.70
CA SER A 841 -30.19 24.34 -45.89
C SER A 841 -30.02 25.57 -46.81
N ASP A 842 -28.83 26.18 -46.85
CA ASP A 842 -28.33 27.18 -47.81
C ASP A 842 -29.03 28.58 -47.87
N GLY A 843 -28.35 29.69 -48.20
CA GLY A 843 -26.90 29.90 -48.36
C GLY A 843 -26.51 31.27 -48.97
N TYR A 844 -25.19 31.49 -49.11
CA TYR A 844 -24.48 32.42 -50.03
C TYR A 844 -24.41 33.97 -49.80
N LEU A 845 -23.16 34.43 -49.55
CA LEU A 845 -22.48 35.66 -50.08
C LEU A 845 -22.91 37.06 -49.54
N ALA A 846 -22.06 38.12 -49.52
CA ALA A 846 -20.80 38.39 -50.23
C ALA A 846 -19.78 39.32 -49.50
N ARG A 847 -18.52 39.32 -50.00
CA ARG A 847 -17.32 40.10 -49.54
C ARG A 847 -17.37 41.62 -49.79
N GLN A 848 -16.65 42.46 -49.00
CA GLN A 848 -15.40 43.19 -49.39
C GLN A 848 -14.92 44.35 -48.44
N ARG A 849 -13.60 44.37 -48.12
CA ARG A 849 -12.54 45.45 -48.23
C ARG A 849 -12.90 46.96 -47.98
N LYS A 850 -12.04 47.90 -47.51
CA LYS A 850 -10.56 47.98 -47.23
C LYS A 850 -10.15 49.24 -46.38
N ARG A 851 -9.16 49.07 -45.47
CA ARG A 851 -8.04 49.92 -44.95
C ARG A 851 -7.78 51.40 -45.41
N GLY A 852 -7.30 52.30 -44.52
CA GLY A 852 -6.67 53.63 -44.83
C GLY A 852 -6.27 54.53 -43.61
N GLU A 853 -5.20 55.38 -43.74
CA GLU A 853 -4.49 56.19 -42.68
C GLU A 853 -4.35 57.72 -43.09
N PRO A 854 -3.59 58.72 -42.48
CA PRO A 854 -2.48 58.78 -41.46
C PRO A 854 -2.47 60.07 -40.48
N PRO A 855 -1.36 60.55 -39.82
CA PRO A 855 -1.26 61.71 -38.86
C PRO A 855 -0.71 63.04 -39.52
N PRO A 856 -0.12 64.16 -38.91
CA PRO A 856 0.48 64.53 -37.56
C PRO A 856 0.04 65.99 -37.04
N PRO A 857 0.82 67.05 -36.60
CA PRO A 857 2.21 67.29 -36.05
C PRO A 857 2.50 68.43 -34.96
N VAL A 858 3.37 68.15 -33.94
CA VAL A 858 4.61 68.89 -33.48
C VAL A 858 4.67 70.34 -32.88
N ARG A 859 5.35 70.51 -31.70
CA ARG A 859 6.48 71.49 -31.44
C ARG A 859 7.31 71.26 -30.12
N ARG A 860 8.33 72.13 -29.84
CA ARG A 860 9.65 71.88 -29.15
C ARG A 860 9.96 72.88 -27.99
N PRO A 861 11.14 72.91 -27.29
CA PRO A 861 12.49 72.29 -27.49
C PRO A 861 13.02 71.48 -26.26
N GLY A 862 14.28 71.00 -26.14
CA GLY A 862 15.42 70.83 -27.09
C GLY A 862 16.78 71.45 -26.66
N ARG A 863 17.92 70.77 -26.97
CA ARG A 863 19.38 71.10 -26.71
C ARG A 863 19.91 70.83 -25.27
N THR A 864 21.20 70.51 -24.99
CA THR A 864 22.40 70.17 -25.83
C THR A 864 23.30 69.05 -25.21
N SER A 865 24.61 69.01 -25.51
CA SER A 865 25.61 67.91 -25.49
C SER A 865 26.97 68.29 -24.88
N ASP A 866 27.84 67.30 -24.52
CA ASP A 866 29.16 67.04 -25.17
C ASP A 866 30.09 66.01 -24.42
N GLY A 867 30.80 65.14 -25.17
CA GLY A 867 32.27 64.96 -25.04
C GLY A 867 32.99 64.00 -24.05
N HIS A 868 33.01 62.68 -24.35
CA HIS A 868 34.15 61.71 -24.17
C HIS A 868 34.86 61.38 -22.81
N CYS A 869 35.47 60.18 -22.79
CA CYS A 869 36.33 59.51 -21.76
C CYS A 869 37.78 60.07 -21.70
N PRO A 870 38.69 59.75 -20.73
CA PRO A 870 38.84 58.45 -19.98
C PRO A 870 39.41 58.44 -18.52
N LEU A 871 39.52 57.22 -17.94
CA LEU A 871 40.46 56.69 -16.90
C LEU A 871 40.68 57.40 -15.52
N HIS A 872 40.34 56.68 -14.42
CA HIS A 872 40.94 56.53 -13.03
C HIS A 872 41.83 57.60 -12.32
N PRO A 873 42.02 57.56 -10.96
CA PRO A 873 41.58 56.58 -9.94
C PRO A 873 40.48 57.12 -8.97
N PRO A 874 40.65 57.60 -7.69
CA PRO A 874 41.80 57.72 -6.75
C PRO A 874 41.65 56.82 -5.46
N HIS A 875 41.79 57.39 -4.24
CA HIS A 875 41.79 56.76 -2.88
C HIS A 875 40.95 57.62 -1.88
N ALA A 876 40.76 57.36 -0.57
CA ALA A 876 41.44 56.54 0.47
C ALA A 876 40.40 56.15 1.59
N LEU A 877 40.66 55.42 2.70
CA LEU A 877 41.85 55.08 3.51
C LEU A 877 41.92 53.57 3.89
N SER A 878 42.96 53.14 4.63
CA SER A 878 43.43 51.74 4.74
C SER A 878 43.37 51.07 6.14
N ASN A 879 43.53 49.74 6.13
CA ASN A 879 43.46 48.76 7.24
C ASN A 879 44.48 48.88 8.41
N SER A 880 44.29 47.98 9.41
CA SER A 880 45.23 47.42 10.42
C SER A 880 45.15 48.04 11.84
N SER A 881 45.32 47.32 12.98
CA SER A 881 45.47 45.86 13.26
C SER A 881 45.20 45.50 14.75
N VAL A 882 45.36 44.21 15.10
CA VAL A 882 45.60 43.56 16.42
C VAL A 882 44.64 43.71 17.63
N ASP A 883 43.93 42.62 17.92
CA ASP A 883 44.12 41.70 19.08
C ASP A 883 44.70 42.21 20.43
N LEU A 884 43.92 42.08 21.53
CA LEU A 884 44.27 41.44 22.84
C LEU A 884 43.27 41.80 23.98
N GLY A 885 43.08 40.90 24.96
CA GLY A 885 42.88 41.30 26.37
C GLY A 885 41.61 40.86 27.14
N SER A 886 41.83 40.22 28.29
CA SER A 886 40.96 40.17 29.50
C SER A 886 41.74 40.84 30.67
N PRO A 887 41.23 41.13 31.90
CA PRO A 887 40.02 40.58 32.55
C PRO A 887 39.18 41.54 33.49
N SER A 888 38.07 41.00 34.04
CA SER A 888 37.48 41.19 35.40
C SER A 888 37.49 42.54 36.16
N LEU A 889 36.29 43.04 36.57
CA LEU A 889 35.89 43.26 37.99
C LEU A 889 34.49 43.91 38.22
N ALA A 890 33.77 43.46 39.26
CA ALA A 890 32.75 44.17 40.09
C ALA A 890 31.42 44.70 39.47
N SER A 891 30.34 45.03 40.22
CA SER A 891 29.76 44.48 41.48
C SER A 891 28.41 45.16 41.88
N HIS A 892 27.27 44.44 41.79
CA HIS A 892 25.97 44.71 42.46
C HIS A 892 25.30 46.11 42.23
N PRO A 893 24.04 46.35 42.70
CA PRO A 893 23.64 46.48 44.12
C PRO A 893 22.49 45.55 44.55
N ARG A 894 22.16 45.55 45.85
CA ARG A 894 20.97 44.89 46.43
C ARG A 894 20.31 45.84 47.45
N GLY A 895 18.99 45.93 47.46
CA GLY A 895 18.19 46.62 48.50
C GLY A 895 17.35 45.62 49.31
N LEU A 896 17.04 45.94 50.57
CA LEU A 896 16.37 45.04 51.53
C LEU A 896 15.44 45.82 52.47
N LEU A 897 14.75 45.09 53.36
CA LEU A 897 13.94 45.53 54.53
C LEU A 897 12.44 45.85 54.29
N GLN A 898 11.49 45.67 55.23
CA GLN A 898 11.39 44.73 56.38
C GLN A 898 9.98 44.70 57.06
N ASN A 899 9.32 43.53 57.05
CA ASN A 899 8.50 42.86 58.11
C ASN A 899 7.34 43.58 58.92
N ARG A 900 6.44 42.76 59.50
CA ARG A 900 5.15 43.02 60.25
C ARG A 900 3.93 43.26 59.36
N GLY A 901 2.69 42.83 59.68
CA GLY A 901 2.06 42.08 60.81
C GLY A 901 0.54 42.43 60.82
N LEU A 902 -0.47 41.60 61.14
CA LEU A 902 -0.76 40.71 62.28
C LEU A 902 -2.10 39.95 62.01
N ASN A 903 -2.35 38.81 62.68
CA ASN A 903 -3.65 38.18 63.08
C ASN A 903 -4.76 37.95 62.01
N ASN A 904 -5.74 37.03 62.09
CA ASN A 904 -6.09 35.77 62.80
C ASN A 904 -7.21 35.08 61.92
N ASP A 905 -7.85 33.93 62.15
CA ASP A 905 -7.96 32.95 63.26
C ASP A 905 -8.33 31.54 62.69
N SER A 906 -8.93 30.63 63.49
CA SER A 906 -9.57 29.37 63.03
C SER A 906 -10.94 29.12 63.71
N PRO A 907 -11.76 28.11 63.30
CA PRO A 907 -11.63 26.71 63.78
C PRO A 907 -11.73 25.65 62.66
N GLU A 908 -11.02 24.51 62.69
CA GLU A 908 -11.24 23.28 63.51
C GLU A 908 -12.58 22.54 63.23
N ARG A 909 -12.62 21.20 63.13
CA ARG A 909 -11.98 20.18 63.99
C ARG A 909 -11.44 18.91 63.30
N ARG A 910 -10.48 18.26 63.97
CA ARG A 910 -9.95 16.90 63.69
C ARG A 910 -10.63 15.82 64.56
N ARG A 911 -10.49 14.52 64.19
CA ARG A 911 -9.68 13.51 64.93
C ARG A 911 -9.74 12.08 64.32
N ARG A 912 -8.56 11.42 64.23
CA ARG A 912 -8.36 9.95 64.37
C ARG A 912 -7.81 9.68 65.80
N PRO A 913 -7.70 8.43 66.32
CA PRO A 913 -6.49 7.59 66.09
C PRO A 913 -6.67 6.04 66.20
N GLY A 914 -5.58 5.27 66.02
CA GLY A 914 -5.44 3.81 66.30
C GLY A 914 -5.27 2.96 65.01
N HIS A 915 -4.13 2.32 64.66
CA HIS A 915 -3.23 1.32 65.28
C HIS A 915 -3.81 -0.11 65.41
N GLY A 916 -3.17 -1.12 64.78
CA GLY A 916 -3.40 -2.54 65.11
C GLY A 916 -2.97 -3.65 64.13
N SER A 917 -1.71 -4.07 64.18
CA SER A 917 -1.17 -5.44 63.94
C SER A 917 -1.31 -6.20 62.59
N LEU A 918 -0.27 -7.00 62.36
CA LEU A 918 -0.04 -8.04 61.34
C LEU A 918 -0.91 -9.30 61.53
N THR A 919 -1.11 -10.10 60.47
CA THR A 919 -0.68 -11.53 60.41
C THR A 919 -0.84 -12.15 59.01
N ASN A 920 0.02 -13.14 58.68
CA ASN A 920 -0.16 -14.10 57.58
C ASN A 920 -0.84 -15.37 58.10
N ILE A 921 -1.57 -16.12 57.26
CA ILE A 921 -1.64 -17.60 57.27
C ILE A 921 -2.25 -18.14 55.96
N SER A 922 -1.93 -19.39 55.62
CA SER A 922 -2.35 -20.10 54.40
C SER A 922 -3.12 -21.39 54.73
N ARG A 923 -4.12 -21.75 53.89
CA ARG A 923 -4.61 -23.11 53.49
C ARG A 923 -5.87 -22.92 52.61
N HIS A 924 -6.01 -23.53 51.42
CA HIS A 924 -6.09 -24.96 51.01
C HIS A 924 -7.50 -25.61 51.14
N ASP A 925 -8.09 -25.85 49.96
CA ASP A 925 -8.59 -27.17 49.46
C ASP A 925 -10.09 -27.46 49.15
N SER A 926 -10.25 -28.11 47.98
CA SER A 926 -11.23 -29.14 47.56
C SER A 926 -12.75 -28.89 47.37
N LEU A 927 -13.11 -28.82 46.07
CA LEU A 927 -14.03 -29.73 45.34
C LEU A 927 -15.51 -29.92 45.76
N LYS A 928 -16.42 -29.67 44.79
CA LYS A 928 -17.36 -30.69 44.24
C LYS A 928 -18.07 -30.25 42.94
N LYS A 929 -18.46 -31.23 42.12
CA LYS A 929 -19.40 -31.10 40.98
C LYS A 929 -20.82 -31.55 41.40
N ILE A 930 -21.85 -31.13 40.66
CA ILE A 930 -23.17 -31.77 40.50
C ILE A 930 -23.76 -31.32 39.14
N ASP A 931 -24.64 -32.13 38.52
CA ASP A 931 -25.12 -31.99 37.13
C ASP A 931 -26.62 -31.67 36.99
N SER A 932 -26.97 -30.90 35.95
CA SER A 932 -28.30 -30.85 35.25
C SER A 932 -29.53 -30.38 36.06
N PRO A 933 -30.75 -30.18 35.47
CA PRO A 933 -31.19 -30.21 34.05
C PRO A 933 -31.87 -28.88 33.56
N PRO A 934 -32.35 -28.75 32.30
CA PRO A 934 -32.89 -27.50 31.73
C PRO A 934 -34.42 -27.36 31.73
N ILE A 935 -34.95 -26.13 31.75
CA ILE A 935 -36.40 -25.82 31.58
C ILE A 935 -36.63 -24.62 30.64
N ARG A 936 -37.72 -24.73 29.86
CA ARG A 936 -38.31 -23.77 28.90
C ARG A 936 -38.41 -22.32 29.41
N ARG A 937 -38.31 -21.36 28.48
CA ARG A 937 -39.05 -20.09 28.58
C ARG A 937 -40.38 -20.20 27.84
N SER A 938 -41.42 -19.58 28.38
CA SER A 938 -42.71 -19.36 27.71
C SER A 938 -43.30 -18.07 28.25
N THR A 939 -43.67 -17.15 27.36
CA THR A 939 -44.25 -15.85 27.70
C THR A 939 -45.67 -15.77 27.18
N SER A 940 -46.65 -15.77 28.08
CA SER A 940 -48.07 -15.61 27.76
C SER A 940 -48.39 -14.16 27.39
N SER A 941 -49.20 -13.97 26.37
CA SER A 941 -49.74 -12.66 25.97
C SER A 941 -50.85 -12.16 26.91
N GLY A 942 -51.03 -10.84 26.94
CA GLY A 942 -52.16 -10.15 27.57
C GLY A 942 -52.47 -8.89 26.78
N GLN A 943 -53.71 -8.74 26.31
CA GLN A 943 -54.13 -7.70 25.36
C GLN A 943 -54.74 -6.50 26.09
N TYR A 944 -54.73 -5.32 25.45
CA TYR A 944 -55.95 -4.51 25.31
C TYR A 944 -55.90 -3.61 24.06
N THR A 945 -57.08 -3.41 23.47
CA THR A 945 -57.43 -2.67 22.24
C THR A 945 -57.17 -1.15 22.29
N GLY A 946 -57.07 -0.39 21.20
CA GLY A 946 -57.16 -0.71 19.76
C GLY A 946 -57.65 0.49 18.91
N PHE A 947 -57.48 0.43 17.58
CA PHE A 947 -57.79 1.47 16.55
C PHE A 947 -56.86 2.71 16.51
N ASN A 948 -56.50 3.31 15.36
CA ASN A 948 -56.16 2.87 13.97
C ASN A 948 -55.70 4.16 13.21
N ASP A 949 -55.18 4.18 11.97
CA ASP A 949 -55.00 3.17 10.90
C ASP A 949 -53.82 3.55 9.99
N HIS A 950 -52.89 2.63 9.67
CA HIS A 950 -51.98 2.67 8.50
C HIS A 950 -51.31 1.29 8.34
N LYS A 951 -51.18 0.78 7.10
CA LYS A 951 -50.65 -0.57 6.81
C LYS A 951 -49.11 -0.64 6.91
N PRO A 952 -48.54 -1.60 7.66
CA PRO A 952 -47.20 -2.12 7.37
C PRO A 952 -47.24 -3.13 6.20
N LEU A 953 -46.06 -3.40 5.61
CA LEU A 953 -45.87 -4.45 4.60
C LEU A 953 -45.79 -5.84 5.24
N ASP A 954 -46.04 -6.88 4.44
CA ASP A 954 -46.10 -8.27 4.88
C ASP A 954 -44.68 -8.90 5.00
N PRO A 955 -44.27 -9.39 6.19
CA PRO A 955 -42.97 -10.02 6.37
C PRO A 955 -42.75 -11.28 5.53
N GLU A 956 -43.80 -12.03 5.18
CA GLU A 956 -43.64 -13.26 4.39
C GLU A 956 -43.29 -12.93 2.92
N THR A 957 -43.82 -11.85 2.35
CA THR A 957 -43.41 -11.37 1.02
C THR A 957 -41.96 -10.90 1.01
N ILE A 958 -41.54 -10.15 2.03
CA ILE A 958 -40.15 -9.66 2.13
C ILE A 958 -39.16 -10.82 2.28
N ALA A 959 -39.51 -11.87 3.03
CA ALA A 959 -38.70 -13.07 3.13
C ALA A 959 -38.58 -13.81 1.78
N GLN A 960 -39.69 -13.87 1.02
CA GLN A 960 -39.74 -14.54 -0.28
C GLN A 960 -38.95 -13.79 -1.36
N ASP A 961 -39.07 -12.46 -1.43
CA ASP A 961 -38.26 -11.61 -2.32
C ASP A 961 -36.75 -11.76 -2.04
N ILE A 962 -36.35 -11.85 -0.76
CA ILE A 962 -34.96 -12.07 -0.35
C ILE A 962 -34.46 -13.46 -0.78
N GLU A 963 -35.28 -14.50 -0.65
CA GLU A 963 -34.93 -15.86 -1.06
C GLU A 963 -34.83 -15.99 -2.59
N GLU A 964 -35.73 -15.36 -3.35
CA GLU A 964 -35.67 -15.34 -4.82
C GLU A 964 -34.46 -14.53 -5.34
N THR A 965 -34.18 -13.37 -4.71
CA THR A 965 -32.97 -12.57 -4.99
C THR A 965 -31.69 -13.36 -4.69
N MET A 966 -31.61 -14.07 -3.56
CA MET A 966 -30.45 -14.91 -3.23
C MET A 966 -30.27 -16.07 -4.21
N ASN A 967 -31.34 -16.75 -4.62
CA ASN A 967 -31.24 -17.86 -5.57
C ASN A 967 -30.85 -17.38 -6.98
N THR A 968 -31.23 -16.16 -7.36
CA THR A 968 -30.80 -15.51 -8.61
C THR A 968 -29.30 -15.22 -8.56
N ALA A 969 -28.82 -14.52 -7.54
CA ALA A 969 -27.39 -14.21 -7.37
C ALA A 969 -26.50 -15.45 -7.24
N LEU A 970 -27.01 -16.54 -6.63
CA LEU A 970 -26.32 -17.84 -6.55
C LEU A 970 -26.31 -18.61 -7.89
N SER A 971 -27.22 -18.28 -8.82
CA SER A 971 -27.21 -18.82 -10.18
C SER A 971 -26.21 -18.07 -11.05
N GLU A 972 -26.23 -16.73 -10.99
CA GLU A 972 -25.26 -15.85 -11.66
C GLU A 972 -23.82 -16.16 -11.24
N LEU A 973 -23.57 -16.38 -9.94
CA LEU A 973 -22.25 -16.81 -9.44
C LEU A 973 -21.78 -18.14 -10.05
N ARG A 974 -22.67 -19.12 -10.24
CA ARG A 974 -22.32 -20.40 -10.91
C ARG A 974 -22.12 -20.26 -12.42
N GLU A 975 -22.75 -19.27 -13.02
CA GLU A 975 -22.60 -18.95 -14.44
C GLU A 975 -21.26 -18.23 -14.71
N LEU A 976 -20.87 -17.31 -13.83
CA LEU A 976 -19.53 -16.70 -13.79
C LEU A 976 -18.43 -17.74 -13.51
N GLU A 977 -18.65 -18.65 -12.54
CA GLU A 977 -17.71 -19.73 -12.23
C GLU A 977 -17.48 -20.64 -13.44
N ARG A 978 -18.53 -20.97 -14.20
CA ARG A 978 -18.42 -21.64 -15.51
C ARG A 978 -17.60 -20.86 -16.52
N GLN A 979 -17.83 -19.56 -16.68
CA GLN A 979 -17.13 -18.72 -17.66
C GLN A 979 -15.62 -18.58 -17.33
N SER A 980 -15.23 -18.64 -16.06
CA SER A 980 -13.83 -18.55 -15.63
C SER A 980 -12.92 -19.69 -16.11
N THR A 981 -13.49 -20.88 -16.36
CA THR A 981 -12.73 -22.11 -16.66
C THR A 981 -12.37 -22.31 -18.14
N ALA A 982 -12.68 -21.34 -19.02
CA ALA A 982 -12.77 -21.55 -20.46
C ALA A 982 -11.48 -21.33 -21.28
N LYS A 983 -10.30 -21.80 -20.83
CA LYS A 983 -9.08 -21.91 -21.69
C LYS A 983 -8.27 -23.19 -21.45
N HIS A 984 -8.50 -24.18 -22.31
CA HIS A 984 -7.53 -25.23 -22.64
C HIS A 984 -7.57 -25.52 -24.14
N ALA A 985 -6.40 -25.75 -24.73
CA ALA A 985 -6.23 -26.03 -26.16
C ALA A 985 -6.37 -27.56 -26.45
N PRO A 986 -6.66 -27.97 -27.69
CA PRO A 986 -7.17 -29.32 -27.96
C PRO A 986 -6.09 -30.40 -28.02
N ASP A 987 -6.45 -31.61 -27.60
CA ASP A 987 -5.68 -32.84 -27.79
C ASP A 987 -6.21 -33.64 -28.99
N VAL A 988 -5.33 -34.33 -29.73
CA VAL A 988 -5.66 -34.96 -31.02
C VAL A 988 -5.73 -36.48 -30.89
N VAL A 989 -6.96 -36.94 -30.71
CA VAL A 989 -7.51 -38.29 -30.91
C VAL A 989 -6.60 -39.31 -31.63
N LEU A 990 -6.41 -40.48 -31.00
CA LEU A 990 -6.65 -41.76 -31.67
C LEU A 990 -7.06 -42.89 -30.69
N ASP A 991 -8.21 -43.49 -30.98
CA ASP A 991 -8.93 -44.54 -30.25
C ASP A 991 -8.10 -45.79 -29.85
N THR A 992 -8.42 -46.52 -28.77
CA THR A 992 -9.57 -47.46 -28.82
C THR A 992 -10.00 -48.10 -27.49
N LEU A 993 -11.30 -48.49 -27.50
CA LEU A 993 -12.04 -49.44 -26.65
C LEU A 993 -12.52 -49.01 -25.25
N GLU A 994 -13.76 -49.42 -24.99
CA GLU A 994 -14.66 -48.92 -23.96
C GLU A 994 -14.67 -49.77 -22.68
N GLN A 995 -15.08 -49.13 -21.57
CA GLN A 995 -16.21 -49.46 -20.68
C GLN A 995 -16.76 -50.92 -20.67
N VAL A 996 -17.30 -51.48 -19.57
CA VAL A 996 -18.29 -50.91 -18.63
C VAL A 996 -18.09 -51.46 -17.21
N LYS A 997 -18.50 -50.69 -16.20
CA LYS A 997 -18.53 -51.07 -14.77
C LYS A 997 -19.97 -51.26 -14.26
N ASN A 998 -20.23 -52.42 -13.67
CA ASN A 998 -21.37 -52.86 -12.85
C ASN A 998 -22.57 -51.90 -12.60
N SER A 999 -23.78 -52.39 -12.85
CA SER A 999 -24.98 -52.09 -12.01
C SER A 999 -26.00 -53.26 -12.04
N PRO A 1000 -26.91 -53.38 -11.04
CA PRO A 1000 -27.53 -54.68 -10.71
C PRO A 1000 -29.05 -54.78 -10.94
N ILE A 1001 -29.57 -56.01 -11.08
CA ILE A 1001 -30.92 -56.45 -10.64
C ILE A 1001 -31.03 -58.00 -10.70
N PRO A 1002 -31.86 -58.68 -9.89
CA PRO A 1002 -31.84 -60.16 -9.75
C PRO A 1002 -33.06 -60.91 -10.33
N ALA A 1003 -32.86 -62.10 -10.94
CA ALA A 1003 -33.85 -63.20 -10.99
C ALA A 1003 -33.28 -64.56 -11.50
N THR A 1004 -33.54 -65.63 -10.73
CA THR A 1004 -33.87 -67.05 -11.08
C THR A 1004 -33.26 -67.87 -12.25
N SER A 1005 -33.30 -69.20 -12.03
CA SER A 1005 -33.52 -70.33 -12.98
C SER A 1005 -32.37 -70.88 -13.87
N THR A 1006 -31.73 -71.94 -13.35
CA THR A 1006 -31.60 -73.32 -13.93
C THR A 1006 -31.05 -73.60 -15.33
N GLU A 1007 -30.09 -74.55 -15.37
CA GLU A 1007 -29.80 -75.53 -16.45
C GLU A 1007 -29.28 -74.99 -17.81
N SER A 1008 -28.53 -75.72 -18.62
CA SER A 1008 -27.66 -76.91 -18.44
C SER A 1008 -26.55 -76.85 -19.52
N LEU A 1009 -25.39 -77.50 -19.41
CA LEU A 1009 -25.15 -78.88 -19.87
C LEU A 1009 -23.71 -79.33 -19.52
N SER A 1010 -23.49 -80.64 -19.47
CA SER A 1010 -22.19 -81.34 -19.48
C SER A 1010 -22.21 -82.32 -20.70
N PRO A 1011 -21.31 -83.32 -20.92
CA PRO A 1011 -20.19 -83.83 -20.11
C PRO A 1011 -18.95 -84.29 -20.94
N LEU A 1012 -18.13 -85.21 -20.36
CA LEU A 1012 -17.19 -86.17 -21.01
C LEU A 1012 -15.82 -85.59 -21.48
N HIS A 1013 -14.67 -85.96 -20.88
CA HIS A 1013 -13.89 -87.24 -20.92
C HIS A 1013 -12.74 -87.21 -21.96
N ASN A 1014 -11.61 -87.93 -21.85
CA ASN A 1014 -10.86 -88.49 -20.70
C ASN A 1014 -9.50 -89.04 -21.25
N VAL A 1015 -8.36 -88.88 -20.54
CA VAL A 1015 -7.25 -89.89 -20.37
C VAL A 1015 -6.51 -90.38 -21.68
N THR A 1016 -5.17 -90.46 -21.84
CA THR A 1016 -4.21 -91.36 -21.15
C THR A 1016 -2.72 -91.18 -21.61
N LEU A 1017 -1.75 -91.33 -20.69
CA LEU A 1017 -0.40 -91.97 -20.75
C LEU A 1017 0.65 -91.81 -21.91
N ARG A 1018 1.91 -91.57 -21.45
CA ARG A 1018 3.19 -92.35 -21.67
C ARG A 1018 4.32 -91.90 -22.64
N SER A 1019 5.51 -91.65 -22.05
CA SER A 1019 6.91 -92.10 -22.38
C SER A 1019 7.43 -92.05 -23.83
N SER A 1020 8.70 -91.68 -24.11
CA SER A 1020 9.95 -92.10 -23.42
C SER A 1020 11.15 -91.15 -23.64
N GLU A 1021 12.21 -91.30 -22.83
CA GLU A 1021 13.52 -90.61 -22.96
C GLU A 1021 14.50 -91.38 -23.90
N PRO A 1022 15.66 -90.81 -24.33
CA PRO A 1022 16.88 -90.97 -23.51
C PRO A 1022 17.96 -89.85 -23.53
N GLN A 1023 18.47 -89.52 -22.35
CA GLN A 1023 19.86 -89.20 -21.93
C GLN A 1023 20.92 -88.57 -22.87
N ILE A 1024 21.61 -87.52 -22.34
CA ILE A 1024 23.09 -87.27 -22.28
C ILE A 1024 23.32 -85.77 -21.88
N ARG A 1025 24.23 -85.30 -20.99
CA ARG A 1025 25.16 -85.85 -19.96
C ARG A 1025 25.51 -84.77 -18.89
N ARG A 1026 25.77 -85.21 -17.65
CA ARG A 1026 26.77 -84.80 -16.61
C ARG A 1026 27.25 -83.33 -16.44
N SER A 1027 27.56 -82.79 -15.23
CA SER A 1027 27.41 -83.23 -13.81
C SER A 1027 27.88 -82.15 -12.78
N THR A 1028 27.53 -82.35 -11.48
CA THR A 1028 28.02 -81.72 -10.20
C THR A 1028 27.44 -80.33 -9.80
N SER A 1029 26.93 -80.00 -8.59
CA SER A 1029 27.03 -80.46 -7.16
C SER A 1029 28.13 -79.77 -6.32
N SER A 1030 27.99 -79.32 -5.04
CA SER A 1030 26.93 -79.51 -4.01
C SER A 1030 27.01 -78.56 -2.76
N SER A 1031 25.86 -78.04 -2.29
CA SER A 1031 25.29 -77.95 -0.90
C SER A 1031 26.03 -77.44 0.38
N SER A 1032 25.20 -77.05 1.37
CA SER A 1032 25.36 -76.94 2.86
C SER A 1032 25.71 -75.55 3.46
N ASP A 1033 25.24 -75.11 4.65
CA ASP A 1033 23.97 -75.23 5.44
C ASP A 1033 24.04 -74.18 6.61
N THR A 1034 23.14 -73.89 7.57
CA THR A 1034 21.86 -74.40 8.15
C THR A 1034 20.89 -73.22 8.42
N MET A 1035 19.57 -73.28 8.16
CA MET A 1035 18.44 -73.78 9.00
C MET A 1035 18.08 -73.01 10.31
N SER A 1036 16.79 -73.06 10.71
CA SER A 1036 16.12 -72.00 11.50
C SER A 1036 15.00 -72.48 12.46
N THR A 1037 14.68 -71.63 13.47
CA THR A 1037 13.42 -71.53 14.24
C THR A 1037 13.01 -72.65 15.22
N PHE A 1038 12.70 -72.28 16.48
CA PHE A 1038 11.49 -72.73 17.21
C PHE A 1038 11.13 -71.83 18.43
N LYS A 1039 9.87 -71.87 18.85
CA LYS A 1039 9.22 -71.27 20.06
C LYS A 1039 8.48 -72.43 20.81
N PRO A 1040 7.80 -72.30 22.00
CA PRO A 1040 7.27 -71.09 22.67
C PRO A 1040 7.22 -71.03 24.25
N MET A 1041 6.70 -69.90 24.75
CA MET A 1041 5.66 -69.76 25.82
C MET A 1041 5.97 -69.41 27.33
N VAL A 1042 5.06 -68.57 27.88
CA VAL A 1042 4.69 -68.24 29.28
C VAL A 1042 5.58 -67.30 30.15
N ALA A 1043 5.16 -66.01 30.20
CA ALA A 1043 4.75 -65.15 31.35
C ALA A 1043 5.35 -65.37 32.78
N PRO A 1044 5.56 -64.30 33.61
CA PRO A 1044 4.58 -63.22 33.90
C PRO A 1044 5.10 -61.76 33.91
N ARG A 1045 4.23 -60.82 34.32
CA ARG A 1045 4.35 -59.34 34.19
C ARG A 1045 4.88 -58.63 35.45
N MET A 1046 5.48 -57.44 35.28
CA MET A 1046 5.02 -56.11 35.81
C MET A 1046 6.20 -55.10 35.87
N GLY A 1047 6.00 -53.83 35.47
CA GLY A 1047 7.00 -52.76 35.60
C GLY A 1047 6.81 -51.59 34.62
N VAL A 1048 7.17 -50.36 35.01
CA VAL A 1048 6.91 -49.09 34.28
C VAL A 1048 8.08 -48.10 34.40
N GLN A 1049 8.29 -47.26 33.37
CA GLN A 1049 9.21 -46.10 33.27
C GLN A 1049 10.73 -46.35 33.27
N LEU A 1050 11.47 -45.59 32.43
CA LEU A 1050 12.39 -44.53 32.91
C LEU A 1050 12.92 -43.60 31.79
N LYS A 1051 13.69 -42.57 32.18
CA LYS A 1051 14.26 -41.48 31.36
C LYS A 1051 15.76 -41.70 31.03
N PRO A 1052 16.38 -40.90 30.13
CA PRO A 1052 17.75 -41.13 29.64
C PRO A 1052 18.86 -40.40 30.43
N PRO A 1053 20.13 -40.90 30.37
CA PRO A 1053 21.35 -40.13 30.64
C PRO A 1053 21.86 -39.42 29.36
N ALA A 1054 22.74 -38.40 29.31
CA ALA A 1054 23.50 -37.57 30.27
C ALA A 1054 25.04 -37.59 30.08
N LEU A 1055 25.55 -36.56 29.38
CA LEU A 1055 26.87 -35.89 29.50
C LEU A 1055 28.18 -36.58 29.02
N ARG A 1056 29.13 -35.72 28.63
CA ARG A 1056 30.49 -36.03 28.13
C ARG A 1056 31.51 -36.27 29.26
N PRO A 1057 32.54 -37.11 29.04
CA PRO A 1057 33.81 -37.08 29.80
C PRO A 1057 34.84 -36.06 29.23
N LYS A 1058 35.94 -35.85 29.97
CA LYS A 1058 37.12 -35.02 29.60
C LYS A 1058 38.40 -35.89 29.52
N PRO A 1059 39.50 -35.43 28.90
CA PRO A 1059 40.65 -36.26 28.52
C PRO A 1059 41.61 -36.61 29.67
N ALA A 1060 42.47 -37.60 29.43
CA ALA A 1060 43.45 -38.16 30.37
C ALA A 1060 44.86 -37.50 30.30
N VAL A 1061 45.74 -37.88 31.23
CA VAL A 1061 47.08 -37.30 31.47
C VAL A 1061 48.16 -38.40 31.48
N LEU A 1062 49.38 -38.08 31.03
CA LEU A 1062 50.59 -38.92 31.16
C LEU A 1062 51.78 -38.12 31.74
N PRO A 1063 52.83 -38.78 32.30
CA PRO A 1063 53.68 -38.19 33.35
C PRO A 1063 55.01 -37.53 32.88
N LYS A 1064 55.72 -36.93 33.85
CA LYS A 1064 56.95 -36.13 33.69
C LYS A 1064 58.26 -36.95 33.76
N THR A 1065 59.29 -36.44 33.09
CA THR A 1065 60.68 -36.36 33.62
C THR A 1065 61.26 -34.96 33.34
N ASN A 1066 62.42 -34.63 33.92
CA ASN A 1066 63.07 -33.31 33.95
C ASN A 1066 64.60 -33.53 33.79
N PRO A 1067 65.47 -32.53 33.43
CA PRO A 1067 65.78 -31.42 34.35
C PRO A 1067 66.26 -30.06 33.76
N THR A 1068 66.19 -29.02 34.62
CA THR A 1068 67.10 -27.84 34.77
C THR A 1068 67.70 -27.09 33.56
N ILE A 1069 67.37 -25.79 33.43
CA ILE A 1069 68.21 -24.62 33.83
C ILE A 1069 67.37 -23.32 33.67
N GLY A 1070 67.63 -22.28 34.48
CA GLY A 1070 66.98 -20.95 34.40
C GLY A 1070 67.97 -19.83 34.03
N PRO A 1071 67.49 -18.60 33.75
CA PRO A 1071 67.42 -17.61 34.85
C PRO A 1071 66.11 -16.78 34.90
N ALA A 1072 66.11 -15.71 35.71
CA ALA A 1072 64.94 -15.01 36.27
C ALA A 1072 64.50 -13.74 35.50
N PRO A 1073 63.30 -13.16 35.81
CA PRO A 1073 62.72 -12.02 35.06
C PRO A 1073 63.08 -10.62 35.60
N PRO A 1074 62.83 -9.54 34.83
CA PRO A 1074 63.01 -8.15 35.28
C PRO A 1074 61.87 -7.64 36.20
N SER A 1075 62.14 -6.52 36.88
CA SER A 1075 61.35 -5.99 38.00
C SER A 1075 60.51 -4.73 37.68
N GLN A 1076 59.79 -4.24 38.70
CA GLN A 1076 58.86 -3.11 38.69
C GLN A 1076 59.49 -1.72 38.40
N GLY A 1077 58.67 -0.76 37.98
CA GLY A 1077 58.93 0.69 37.98
C GLY A 1077 57.61 1.49 38.08
N PRO A 1078 57.41 2.44 39.03
CA PRO A 1078 56.08 3.03 39.31
C PRO A 1078 55.97 4.58 39.20
N THR A 1079 54.81 5.06 38.73
CA THR A 1079 54.23 6.42 38.95
C THR A 1079 52.76 6.41 38.47
N ASP A 1080 51.82 7.29 38.86
CA ASP A 1080 51.48 7.99 40.12
C ASP A 1080 50.11 8.72 39.88
N LYS A 1081 49.30 8.95 40.93
CA LYS A 1081 48.14 9.88 41.03
C LYS A 1081 47.10 10.05 39.87
N SER A 1082 45.92 9.45 40.10
CA SER A 1082 44.59 10.12 40.16
C SER A 1082 44.21 11.30 39.24
N CYS A 1083 43.06 11.16 38.55
CA CYS A 1083 41.94 12.11 38.71
C CYS A 1083 40.59 11.48 38.31
N THR A 1084 39.48 12.18 38.59
CA THR A 1084 38.09 11.69 38.43
C THR A 1084 37.40 12.33 37.21
N MET A 1085 36.66 11.53 36.43
CA MET A 1085 35.35 11.82 35.82
C MET A 1085 34.83 10.55 35.12
#